data_AF-A0A3P6HTM8-F1
#
_entry.id   AF-A0A3P6HTM8-F1
#
_cell.length_a   1.000
_cell.length_b   1.000
_cell.length_c   1.000
_cell.angle_alpha   90.00
_cell.angle_beta   90.00
_cell.angle_gamma   90.00
#
_symmetry.space_group_name_H-M   'P 1'
#
loop_
_entity.id
_entity.type
_entity.pdbx_description
1 polymer ?
#
loop_
_entity_poly.entity_id
_entity_poly.type
_entity_poly.pdbx_seq_one_letter_code
_entity_poly.pdbx_strand_id
1 'polypeptide(L)'
;MIGCGPASISCATYLARLGYRNVHIFERDSRVGGLSTSEIPQFRLPGSAVNFEVQLLLDLGVKIFTNRAFSASEANGITLSSLRKEGYKAIFLGFGLPNAHSTSVFSGLTPDQGYLTSKDFLPEVSSASKGCQGCPKARLPDFSGKRVVVLGAGDTAFDCATSALRCGAKRVTVSFRKSFTAINPVPEEMDLAWQEKCEFFPNLAPQRVKLGSDGKICEMEFIRREQNDDGSWYSDADQVIRIKTDYVITAYGSELNEPGVLKAMEGVELAPSGFSKGLPVVDLKSMRTNQEDVWCGGDLSGFAHTSVEATNDGKTAAWSIHSTLLGDEESHVTCLPRFTTPIDLVDVSVEMCGMRFENPFGLASAPPTTSSAMIRRAFEAGWGFAVTKTFGLDKELVTNVSPRIVRGPTGGHMYGPDQSGFCNIELISEKTAAYWIQSIKELKRDFPTKMVIASIMAKFDEQDWTQLTELTVKAKPDALELNLSCPHGMGERGMGLACGQDPALVRQICKWVKRAAGPNMPVFAKLTPNVSEIVEIAKAAREGGADGVTVINTVSGFMHLDSDSTPWPSVGKEKRTTYGGLSGNLIRPMALRAVSHIANKLPGFPILATGGIDSAEAGLQFLQAGASVLQVCSAIQNQDFTIIEDMVTGLKAGLYLDGREG
;
A
#
# COMPACT_ATOMS: atom_id res chain seq x y z
N MET A 1 10.77 -17.87 19.12
CA MET A 1 9.31 -17.83 18.87
C MET A 1 8.78 -19.25 18.91
N ILE A 2 7.59 -19.47 19.45
CA ILE A 2 6.92 -20.77 19.56
C ILE A 2 5.69 -20.79 18.67
N GLY A 3 5.58 -21.79 17.79
CA GLY A 3 4.63 -21.86 16.69
C GLY A 3 5.07 -21.01 15.49
N CYS A 4 4.82 -21.50 14.28
CA CYS A 4 5.12 -20.85 13.01
C CYS A 4 3.83 -20.40 12.29
N GLY A 5 2.91 -19.81 13.05
CA GLY A 5 1.72 -19.13 12.52
C GLY A 5 1.95 -17.62 12.26
N PRO A 6 0.92 -16.89 11.81
CA PRO A 6 1.00 -15.48 11.43
C PRO A 6 1.66 -14.57 12.48
N ALA A 7 1.33 -14.76 13.76
CA ALA A 7 1.88 -13.95 14.86
C ALA A 7 3.41 -14.09 14.98
N SER A 8 3.92 -15.32 14.98
CA SER A 8 5.36 -15.58 15.08
C SER A 8 6.11 -15.19 13.80
N ILE A 9 5.51 -15.41 12.63
CA ILE A 9 6.09 -14.99 11.34
C ILE A 9 6.27 -13.47 11.33
N SER A 10 5.25 -12.72 11.76
CA SER A 10 5.30 -11.25 11.88
C SER A 10 6.36 -10.81 12.88
N CYS A 11 6.33 -11.35 14.11
CA CYS A 11 7.27 -10.98 15.16
C CYS A 11 8.72 -11.21 14.71
N ALA A 12 9.00 -12.40 14.17
CA ALA A 12 10.32 -12.74 13.65
C ALA A 12 10.76 -11.85 12.48
N THR A 13 9.83 -11.50 11.57
CA THR A 13 10.10 -10.59 10.44
C THR A 13 10.60 -9.24 10.93
N TYR A 14 9.87 -8.61 11.86
CA TYR A 14 10.23 -7.28 12.36
C TYR A 14 11.50 -7.29 13.21
N LEU A 15 11.74 -8.33 14.02
CA LEU A 15 13.01 -8.50 14.72
C LEU A 15 14.17 -8.66 13.73
N ALA A 16 14.02 -9.47 12.68
CA ALA A 16 15.07 -9.63 11.69
C ALA A 16 15.39 -8.32 10.93
N ARG A 17 14.34 -7.53 10.63
CA ARG A 17 14.47 -6.18 10.05
C ARG A 17 15.18 -5.19 10.97
N LEU A 18 14.92 -5.25 12.28
CA LEU A 18 15.61 -4.45 13.30
C LEU A 18 17.09 -4.85 13.50
N GLY A 19 17.55 -5.91 12.84
CA GLY A 19 18.97 -6.31 12.81
C GLY A 19 19.29 -7.57 13.61
N TYR A 20 18.33 -8.20 14.29
CA TYR A 20 18.57 -9.45 15.00
C TYR A 20 18.85 -10.59 14.01
N ARG A 21 19.89 -11.39 14.28
CA ARG A 21 20.32 -12.52 13.41
C ARG A 21 20.10 -13.90 14.03
N ASN A 22 19.91 -13.96 15.34
CA ASN A 22 19.65 -15.21 16.09
C ASN A 22 18.14 -15.33 16.40
N VAL A 23 17.31 -15.25 15.37
CA VAL A 23 15.85 -15.36 15.48
C VAL A 23 15.43 -16.77 15.08
N HIS A 24 14.93 -17.55 16.04
CA HIS A 24 14.53 -18.93 15.86
C HIS A 24 13.02 -19.11 16.09
N ILE A 25 12.36 -19.86 15.22
CA ILE A 25 10.97 -20.32 15.36
C ILE A 25 10.97 -21.83 15.58
N PHE A 26 10.25 -22.29 16.59
CA PHE A 26 10.03 -23.70 16.85
C PHE A 26 8.59 -24.07 16.53
N GLU A 27 8.41 -24.97 15.57
CA GLU A 27 7.12 -25.42 15.07
C GLU A 27 6.88 -26.87 15.49
N ARG A 28 5.68 -27.14 16.03
CA ARG A 28 5.26 -28.48 16.44
C ARG A 28 5.20 -29.42 15.25
N ASP A 29 4.60 -28.98 14.15
CA ASP A 29 4.33 -29.81 13.00
C ASP A 29 5.51 -29.86 12.02
N SER A 30 5.43 -30.76 11.05
CA SER A 30 6.37 -30.81 9.92
C SER A 30 6.12 -29.68 8.89
N ARG A 31 4.95 -29.05 8.96
CA ARG A 31 4.51 -27.97 8.05
C ARG A 31 4.47 -26.64 8.80
N VAL A 32 4.75 -25.56 8.09
CA VAL A 32 4.79 -24.18 8.60
C VAL A 32 3.58 -23.38 8.12
N GLY A 33 3.29 -22.26 8.80
CA GLY A 33 2.20 -21.34 8.45
C GLY A 33 0.99 -21.39 9.40
N GLY A 34 0.98 -22.30 10.38
CA GLY A 34 -0.12 -22.46 11.32
C GLY A 34 -1.46 -22.72 10.61
N LEU A 35 -2.55 -22.10 11.10
CA LEU A 35 -3.90 -22.24 10.55
C LEU A 35 -4.01 -21.92 9.05
N SER A 36 -3.18 -20.99 8.56
CA SER A 36 -3.12 -20.64 7.12
C SER A 36 -2.73 -21.84 6.24
N THR A 37 -1.99 -22.79 6.80
CA THR A 37 -1.59 -24.04 6.13
C THR A 37 -2.45 -25.22 6.53
N SER A 38 -2.82 -25.35 7.81
CA SER A 38 -3.51 -26.53 8.32
C SER A 38 -5.03 -26.47 8.17
N GLU A 39 -5.67 -25.31 8.23
CA GLU A 39 -7.14 -25.25 8.36
C GLU A 39 -7.83 -24.43 7.28
N ILE A 40 -7.29 -23.27 6.92
CA ILE A 40 -7.90 -22.44 5.87
C ILE A 40 -7.88 -23.23 4.55
N PRO A 41 -9.00 -23.44 3.85
CA PRO A 41 -9.03 -24.28 2.67
C PRO A 41 -8.19 -23.76 1.50
N GLN A 42 -7.66 -24.66 0.66
CA GLN A 42 -6.86 -24.33 -0.53
C GLN A 42 -7.56 -23.39 -1.52
N PHE A 43 -8.89 -23.48 -1.61
CA PHE A 43 -9.69 -22.64 -2.50
C PHE A 43 -9.93 -21.22 -1.96
N ARG A 44 -9.61 -20.95 -0.69
CA ARG A 44 -9.58 -19.59 -0.12
C ARG A 44 -8.16 -19.04 -0.03
N LEU A 45 -7.23 -19.85 0.48
CA LEU A 45 -5.83 -19.47 0.66
C LEU A 45 -4.90 -20.53 0.08
N PRO A 46 -4.30 -20.30 -1.10
CA PRO A 46 -3.35 -21.24 -1.70
C PRO A 46 -2.12 -21.46 -0.82
N GLY A 47 -1.70 -22.72 -0.65
CA GLY A 47 -0.47 -23.04 0.09
C GLY A 47 0.79 -22.36 -0.47
N SER A 48 0.82 -22.03 -1.77
CA SER A 48 1.90 -21.27 -2.40
C SER A 48 2.03 -19.84 -1.87
N ALA A 49 0.93 -19.20 -1.48
CA ALA A 49 0.96 -17.85 -0.90
C ALA A 49 1.64 -17.86 0.48
N VAL A 50 1.30 -18.85 1.32
CA VAL A 50 1.95 -19.02 2.63
C VAL A 50 3.44 -19.34 2.47
N ASN A 51 3.79 -20.23 1.55
CA ASN A 51 5.19 -20.56 1.27
C ASN A 51 5.99 -19.35 0.78
N PHE A 52 5.38 -18.48 -0.03
CA PHE A 52 6.00 -17.23 -0.47
C PHE A 52 6.35 -16.31 0.71
N GLU A 53 5.42 -16.08 1.63
CA GLU A 53 5.67 -15.24 2.82
C GLU A 53 6.70 -15.85 3.77
N VAL A 54 6.67 -17.19 3.96
CA VAL A 54 7.69 -17.89 4.73
C VAL A 54 9.06 -17.76 4.06
N GLN A 55 9.15 -17.84 2.73
CA GLN A 55 10.42 -17.67 2.04
C GLN A 55 10.98 -16.25 2.26
N LEU A 56 10.15 -15.21 2.19
CA LEU A 56 10.58 -13.83 2.51
C LEU A 56 11.12 -13.70 3.94
N LEU A 57 10.56 -14.44 4.89
CA LEU A 57 11.07 -14.50 6.27
C LEU A 57 12.45 -15.19 6.33
N LEU A 58 12.62 -16.31 5.61
CA LEU A 58 13.87 -17.05 5.54
C LEU A 58 14.99 -16.23 4.88
N ASP A 59 14.66 -15.41 3.89
CA ASP A 59 15.60 -14.50 3.21
C ASP A 59 16.19 -13.45 4.16
N LEU A 60 15.50 -13.14 5.27
CA LEU A 60 16.02 -12.30 6.36
C LEU A 60 16.95 -13.04 7.34
N GLY A 61 17.16 -14.34 7.15
CA GLY A 61 18.04 -15.19 7.96
C GLY A 61 17.37 -15.84 9.18
N VAL A 62 16.04 -15.74 9.30
CA VAL A 62 15.29 -16.41 10.38
C VAL A 62 15.35 -17.93 10.19
N LYS A 63 15.54 -18.68 11.28
CA LYS A 63 15.60 -20.14 11.25
C LYS A 63 14.34 -20.76 11.82
N ILE A 64 13.81 -21.76 11.12
CA ILE A 64 12.61 -22.50 11.54
C ILE A 64 13.00 -23.95 11.83
N PHE A 65 12.62 -24.44 13.00
CA PHE A 65 12.84 -25.81 13.45
C PHE A 65 11.49 -26.51 13.60
N THR A 66 11.15 -27.39 12.66
CA THR A 66 9.92 -28.18 12.66
C THR A 66 10.04 -29.43 13.54
N ASN A 67 8.91 -30.07 13.86
CA ASN A 67 8.85 -31.23 14.75
C ASN A 67 9.42 -30.95 16.16
N ARG A 68 9.20 -29.73 16.65
CA ARG A 68 9.65 -29.22 17.95
C ARG A 68 8.45 -28.69 18.73
N ALA A 69 7.69 -29.61 19.32
CA ALA A 69 6.53 -29.27 20.12
C ALA A 69 6.91 -28.47 21.37
N PHE A 70 6.07 -27.52 21.76
CA PHE A 70 6.20 -26.82 23.02
C PHE A 70 5.35 -27.52 24.08
N SER A 71 5.95 -28.49 24.76
CA SER A 71 5.28 -29.39 25.70
C SER A 71 6.28 -29.96 26.70
N ALA A 72 5.91 -30.05 27.97
CA ALA A 72 6.72 -30.70 29.00
C ALA A 72 6.55 -32.23 29.02
N SER A 73 5.62 -32.77 28.23
CA SER A 73 5.29 -34.20 28.20
C SER A 73 5.89 -34.95 27.01
N GLU A 74 6.43 -34.24 26.02
CA GLU A 74 7.05 -34.83 24.84
C GLU A 74 8.57 -34.99 25.01
N ALA A 75 9.13 -36.09 24.48
CA ALA A 75 10.56 -36.41 24.64
C ALA A 75 11.51 -35.35 24.07
N ASN A 76 11.09 -34.65 23.01
CA ASN A 76 11.83 -33.53 22.38
C ASN A 76 11.14 -32.19 22.62
N GLY A 77 10.32 -32.11 23.67
CA GLY A 77 9.49 -30.96 23.96
C GLY A 77 10.27 -29.76 24.49
N ILE A 78 9.87 -28.57 24.05
CA ILE A 78 10.44 -27.29 24.47
C ILE A 78 9.58 -26.71 25.59
N THR A 79 10.23 -26.09 26.57
CA THR A 79 9.62 -25.36 27.70
C THR A 79 10.28 -24.00 27.88
N LEU A 80 9.62 -23.06 28.58
CA LEU A 80 10.22 -21.78 28.93
C LEU A 80 11.58 -21.96 29.65
N SER A 81 11.62 -22.88 30.61
CA SER A 81 12.83 -23.20 31.37
C SER A 81 13.96 -23.75 30.50
N SER A 82 13.66 -24.59 29.51
CA SER A 82 14.67 -25.10 28.57
C SER A 82 15.27 -24.00 27.70
N LEU A 83 14.43 -23.09 27.17
CA LEU A 83 14.90 -21.98 26.34
C LEU A 83 15.76 -20.99 27.12
N ARG A 84 15.37 -20.68 28.37
CA ARG A 84 16.18 -19.85 29.28
C ARG A 84 17.55 -20.48 29.52
N LYS A 85 17.59 -21.80 29.75
CA LYS A 85 18.84 -22.55 29.94
C LYS A 85 19.74 -22.55 28.69
N GLU A 86 19.14 -22.57 27.50
CA GLU A 86 19.85 -22.44 26.22
C GLU A 86 20.31 -21.00 25.94
N GLY A 87 19.93 -20.02 26.78
CA GLY A 87 20.41 -18.64 26.72
C GLY A 87 19.53 -17.69 25.91
N TYR A 88 18.32 -18.10 25.52
CA TYR A 88 17.36 -17.20 24.87
C TYR A 88 17.00 -16.02 25.78
N LYS A 89 16.99 -14.81 25.21
CA LYS A 89 16.76 -13.55 25.94
C LYS A 89 15.32 -13.04 25.85
N ALA A 90 14.59 -13.46 24.83
CA ALA A 90 13.19 -13.12 24.63
C ALA A 90 12.47 -14.31 24.00
N ILE A 91 11.29 -14.63 24.52
CA ILE A 91 10.44 -15.74 24.10
C ILE A 91 9.08 -15.17 23.70
N PHE A 92 8.62 -15.49 22.50
CA PHE A 92 7.29 -15.13 22.02
C PHE A 92 6.47 -16.39 21.83
N LEU A 93 5.28 -16.42 22.42
CA LEU A 93 4.30 -17.50 22.32
C LEU A 93 3.26 -17.12 21.25
N GLY A 94 3.29 -17.81 20.12
CA GLY A 94 2.44 -17.56 18.96
C GLY A 94 1.94 -18.84 18.28
N PHE A 95 1.71 -19.89 19.08
CA PHE A 95 1.28 -21.21 18.61
C PHE A 95 -0.25 -21.38 18.51
N GLY A 96 -1.00 -20.30 18.79
CA GLY A 96 -2.46 -20.29 18.71
C GLY A 96 -3.15 -21.21 19.72
N LEU A 97 -4.34 -21.69 19.36
CA LEU A 97 -5.16 -22.59 20.19
C LEU A 97 -5.15 -23.99 19.56
N PRO A 98 -4.39 -24.96 20.12
CA PRO A 98 -4.15 -26.24 19.45
C PRO A 98 -5.30 -27.24 19.60
N ASN A 99 -6.15 -27.12 20.63
CA ASN A 99 -7.15 -28.13 20.95
C ASN A 99 -8.54 -27.72 20.43
N ALA A 100 -9.35 -28.68 19.97
CA ALA A 100 -10.74 -28.41 19.62
C ALA A 100 -11.63 -28.30 20.87
N HIS A 101 -12.58 -27.37 20.87
CA HIS A 101 -13.64 -27.37 21.87
C HIS A 101 -14.65 -28.48 21.57
N SER A 102 -14.96 -29.32 22.57
CA SER A 102 -15.97 -30.38 22.47
C SER A 102 -16.90 -30.39 23.69
N THR A 103 -18.08 -30.99 23.52
CA THR A 103 -19.10 -31.09 24.58
C THR A 103 -19.36 -32.54 24.96
N SER A 104 -19.94 -32.76 26.14
CA SER A 104 -20.23 -34.11 26.65
C SER A 104 -21.12 -34.95 25.74
N VAL A 105 -21.91 -34.32 24.86
CA VAL A 105 -22.76 -34.98 23.86
C VAL A 105 -21.95 -35.87 22.92
N PHE A 106 -20.71 -35.52 22.64
CA PHE A 106 -19.84 -36.24 21.68
C PHE A 106 -18.78 -37.11 22.37
N SER A 107 -18.82 -37.22 23.70
CA SER A 107 -17.83 -37.97 24.46
C SER A 107 -17.81 -39.45 24.05
N GLY A 108 -16.62 -39.98 23.78
CA GLY A 108 -16.40 -41.37 23.38
C GLY A 108 -16.66 -41.67 21.90
N LEU A 109 -17.09 -40.70 21.09
CA LEU A 109 -17.21 -40.86 19.64
C LEU A 109 -15.83 -40.73 18.97
N THR A 110 -15.67 -41.43 17.84
CA THR A 110 -14.40 -41.53 17.12
C THR A 110 -14.57 -41.18 15.62
N PRO A 111 -13.46 -40.84 14.93
CA PRO A 111 -13.45 -40.65 13.47
C PRO A 111 -14.02 -41.85 12.70
N ASP A 112 -13.71 -43.09 13.12
CA ASP A 112 -14.21 -44.32 12.47
C ASP A 112 -15.74 -44.46 12.54
N GLN A 113 -16.36 -43.89 13.58
CA GLN A 113 -17.81 -43.84 13.74
C GLN A 113 -18.46 -42.70 12.95
N GLY A 114 -17.67 -41.76 12.42
CA GLY A 114 -18.14 -40.61 11.64
C GLY A 114 -18.15 -39.28 12.42
N TYR A 115 -17.54 -39.23 13.61
CA TYR A 115 -17.41 -37.99 14.37
C TYR A 115 -16.04 -37.35 14.17
N LEU A 116 -16.03 -36.09 13.76
CA LEU A 116 -14.81 -35.30 13.57
C LEU A 116 -14.96 -33.96 14.28
N THR A 117 -13.85 -33.41 14.78
CA THR A 117 -13.75 -31.99 15.08
C THR A 117 -13.20 -31.25 13.86
N SER A 118 -13.30 -29.92 13.84
CA SER A 118 -12.62 -29.12 12.81
C SER A 118 -11.09 -29.33 12.81
N LYS A 119 -10.50 -29.57 13.99
CA LYS A 119 -9.07 -29.88 14.17
C LYS A 119 -8.67 -31.28 13.66
N ASP A 120 -9.63 -32.17 13.44
CA ASP A 120 -9.39 -33.45 12.76
C ASP A 120 -9.58 -33.28 11.25
N PHE A 121 -10.71 -32.69 10.85
CA PHE A 121 -11.16 -32.70 9.46
C PHE A 121 -10.38 -31.73 8.55
N LEU A 122 -10.24 -30.46 8.95
CA LEU A 122 -9.62 -29.45 8.08
C LEU A 122 -8.13 -29.73 7.82
N PRO A 123 -7.32 -30.18 8.79
CA PRO A 123 -5.94 -30.60 8.54
C PRO A 123 -5.79 -31.71 7.52
N GLU A 124 -6.69 -32.70 7.51
CA GLU A 124 -6.67 -33.76 6.49
C GLU A 124 -6.98 -33.23 5.09
N VAL A 125 -8.03 -32.41 4.97
CA VAL A 125 -8.39 -31.77 3.70
C VAL A 125 -7.27 -30.86 3.19
N SER A 126 -6.67 -30.07 4.08
CA SER A 126 -5.54 -29.21 3.77
C SER A 126 -4.29 -29.99 3.41
N SER A 127 -4.02 -31.13 4.07
CA SER A 127 -2.91 -32.01 3.70
C SER A 127 -3.07 -32.62 2.32
N ALA A 128 -4.30 -32.99 1.94
CA ALA A 128 -4.58 -33.57 0.64
C ALA A 128 -4.61 -32.53 -0.50
N SER A 129 -5.04 -31.30 -0.20
CA SER A 129 -5.24 -30.25 -1.21
C SER A 129 -4.07 -29.26 -1.33
N LYS A 130 -3.42 -28.93 -0.22
CA LYS A 130 -2.23 -28.06 -0.15
C LYS A 130 -1.00 -28.97 -0.13
N GLY A 131 -0.54 -29.39 -1.30
CA GLY A 131 0.68 -30.21 -1.39
C GLY A 131 1.87 -29.57 -0.65
N CYS A 132 2.79 -30.39 -0.14
CA CYS A 132 4.06 -29.93 0.40
C CYS A 132 5.22 -30.75 -0.18
N GLN A 133 6.38 -30.10 -0.40
CA GLN A 133 7.56 -30.80 -0.91
C GLN A 133 8.01 -31.87 0.08
N GLY A 134 8.23 -33.09 -0.41
CA GLY A 134 8.72 -34.21 0.40
C GLY A 134 7.68 -34.90 1.29
N CYS A 135 6.44 -34.39 1.33
CA CYS A 135 5.36 -35.00 2.10
C CYS A 135 4.75 -36.21 1.37
N PRO A 136 4.29 -37.25 2.10
CA PRO A 136 3.44 -38.29 1.51
C PRO A 136 2.20 -37.68 0.86
N LYS A 137 1.75 -38.28 -0.25
CA LYS A 137 0.47 -37.88 -0.88
C LYS A 137 -0.69 -38.25 0.04
N ALA A 138 -1.17 -37.29 0.83
CA ALA A 138 -2.40 -37.42 1.57
C ALA A 138 -3.59 -37.56 0.62
N ARG A 139 -4.62 -38.29 1.05
CA ARG A 139 -5.87 -38.47 0.31
C ARG A 139 -6.95 -37.62 0.97
N LEU A 140 -7.87 -37.11 0.16
CA LEU A 140 -9.05 -36.46 0.69
C LEU A 140 -9.88 -37.48 1.49
N PRO A 141 -10.50 -37.05 2.61
CA PRO A 141 -11.57 -37.82 3.24
C PRO A 141 -12.65 -38.18 2.22
N ASP A 142 -13.19 -39.40 2.28
CA ASP A 142 -14.22 -39.86 1.36
C ASP A 142 -15.62 -39.73 1.96
N PHE A 143 -16.31 -38.67 1.58
CA PHE A 143 -17.71 -38.41 1.92
C PHE A 143 -18.66 -38.70 0.75
N SER A 144 -18.23 -39.46 -0.26
CA SER A 144 -19.03 -39.77 -1.45
C SER A 144 -20.40 -40.35 -1.07
N GLY A 145 -21.46 -39.61 -1.44
CA GLY A 145 -22.85 -40.03 -1.17
C GLY A 145 -23.33 -39.84 0.27
N LYS A 146 -22.49 -39.31 1.16
CA LYS A 146 -22.75 -39.14 2.59
C LYS A 146 -23.41 -37.81 2.91
N ARG A 147 -24.17 -37.77 4.01
CA ARG A 147 -24.75 -36.56 4.60
C ARG A 147 -23.87 -36.12 5.76
N VAL A 148 -23.56 -34.83 5.79
CA VAL A 148 -22.66 -34.25 6.78
C VAL A 148 -23.40 -33.15 7.53
N VAL A 149 -23.35 -33.20 8.86
CA VAL A 149 -23.82 -32.13 9.73
C VAL A 149 -22.61 -31.41 10.31
N VAL A 150 -22.49 -30.11 10.06
CA VAL A 150 -21.47 -29.24 10.65
C VAL A 150 -22.10 -28.40 11.75
N LEU A 151 -21.49 -28.37 12.93
CA LEU A 151 -22.02 -27.71 14.10
C LEU A 151 -21.18 -26.47 14.43
N GLY A 152 -21.74 -25.28 14.23
CA GLY A 152 -21.05 -24.01 14.40
C GLY A 152 -21.59 -22.93 13.46
N ALA A 153 -21.15 -21.69 13.69
CA ALA A 153 -21.54 -20.53 12.88
C ALA A 153 -20.41 -19.48 12.71
N GLY A 154 -19.16 -19.87 12.96
CA GLY A 154 -17.99 -19.05 12.65
C GLY A 154 -17.27 -19.57 11.41
N ASP A 155 -16.19 -18.91 11.01
CA ASP A 155 -15.40 -19.20 9.80
C ASP A 155 -15.05 -20.70 9.68
N THR A 156 -14.59 -21.31 10.77
CA THR A 156 -14.27 -22.74 10.85
C THR A 156 -15.45 -23.63 10.43
N ALA A 157 -16.68 -23.26 10.77
CA ALA A 157 -17.87 -24.04 10.40
C ALA A 157 -18.16 -23.96 8.90
N PHE A 158 -18.04 -22.77 8.29
CA PHE A 158 -18.26 -22.61 6.85
C PHE A 158 -17.13 -23.23 6.02
N ASP A 159 -15.88 -23.18 6.51
CA ASP A 159 -14.76 -23.91 5.93
C ASP A 159 -14.97 -25.42 6.00
N CYS A 160 -15.44 -25.95 7.15
CA CYS A 160 -15.79 -27.36 7.26
C CYS A 160 -16.90 -27.74 6.27
N ALA A 161 -17.93 -26.90 6.14
CA ALA A 161 -19.07 -27.16 5.27
C ALA A 161 -18.68 -27.23 3.79
N THR A 162 -17.97 -26.22 3.30
CA THR A 162 -17.51 -26.13 1.91
C THR A 162 -16.42 -27.18 1.60
N SER A 163 -15.58 -27.52 2.57
CA SER A 163 -14.59 -28.60 2.45
C SER A 163 -15.23 -29.99 2.40
N ALA A 164 -16.32 -30.22 3.15
CA ALA A 164 -17.07 -31.47 3.09
C ALA A 164 -17.64 -31.73 1.69
N LEU A 165 -18.08 -30.68 0.98
CA LEU A 165 -18.50 -30.80 -0.42
C LEU A 165 -17.35 -31.25 -1.35
N ARG A 166 -16.12 -30.75 -1.13
CA ARG A 166 -14.93 -31.21 -1.89
C ARG A 166 -14.58 -32.67 -1.60
N CYS A 167 -14.95 -33.17 -0.43
CA CYS A 167 -14.80 -34.58 -0.06
C CYS A 167 -15.90 -35.48 -0.66
N GLY A 168 -16.83 -34.95 -1.45
CA GLY A 168 -17.89 -35.70 -2.12
C GLY A 168 -19.21 -35.81 -1.35
N ALA A 169 -19.38 -35.04 -0.27
CA ALA A 169 -20.62 -35.02 0.50
C ALA A 169 -21.83 -34.74 -0.40
N LYS A 170 -22.86 -35.58 -0.29
CA LYS A 170 -24.11 -35.43 -1.06
C LYS A 170 -24.93 -34.23 -0.59
N ARG A 171 -24.88 -33.95 0.72
CA ARG A 171 -25.62 -32.87 1.37
C ARG A 171 -24.87 -32.46 2.62
N VAL A 172 -24.74 -31.15 2.81
CA VAL A 172 -24.11 -30.56 3.98
C VAL A 172 -25.13 -29.66 4.67
N THR A 173 -25.33 -29.90 5.97
CA THR A 173 -26.21 -29.12 6.83
C THR A 173 -25.36 -28.43 7.88
N VAL A 174 -25.38 -27.10 7.91
CA VAL A 174 -24.74 -26.27 8.93
C VAL A 174 -25.79 -25.93 9.98
N SER A 175 -25.59 -26.39 11.21
CA SER A 175 -26.50 -26.20 12.33
C SER A 175 -25.86 -25.36 13.42
N PHE A 176 -26.63 -24.42 13.98
CA PHE A 176 -26.13 -23.52 15.01
C PHE A 176 -27.20 -23.14 16.03
N ARG A 177 -26.74 -22.81 17.24
CA ARG A 177 -27.58 -22.67 18.45
C ARG A 177 -28.33 -21.35 18.57
N LYS A 178 -28.23 -20.46 17.59
CA LYS A 178 -28.83 -19.11 17.58
C LYS A 178 -29.52 -18.86 16.24
N SER A 179 -30.25 -17.75 16.13
CA SER A 179 -30.87 -17.31 14.89
C SER A 179 -29.81 -16.76 13.94
N PHE A 180 -30.14 -16.66 12.65
CA PHE A 180 -29.30 -15.95 11.67
C PHE A 180 -28.97 -14.52 12.08
N THR A 181 -29.90 -13.83 12.72
CA THR A 181 -29.73 -12.46 13.21
C THR A 181 -28.83 -12.34 14.44
N ALA A 182 -28.56 -13.45 15.12
CA ALA A 182 -27.79 -13.48 16.36
C ALA A 182 -26.44 -14.22 16.23
N ILE A 183 -26.14 -14.72 15.03
CA ILE A 183 -24.78 -15.13 14.64
C ILE A 183 -24.14 -13.95 13.90
N ASN A 184 -22.83 -13.78 14.07
CA ASN A 184 -22.05 -12.76 13.36
C ASN A 184 -21.03 -13.44 12.44
N PRO A 185 -21.45 -14.27 11.46
CA PRO A 185 -20.52 -14.70 10.44
C PRO A 185 -20.14 -13.48 9.60
N VAL A 186 -18.90 -13.44 9.12
CA VAL A 186 -18.53 -12.54 8.02
C VAL A 186 -19.43 -12.92 6.83
N PRO A 187 -20.30 -12.01 6.31
CA PRO A 187 -21.30 -12.35 5.30
C PRO A 187 -20.70 -13.07 4.10
N GLU A 188 -19.50 -12.67 3.70
CA GLU A 188 -18.75 -13.22 2.58
C GLU A 188 -18.42 -14.71 2.80
N GLU A 189 -18.15 -15.16 4.03
CA GLU A 189 -17.87 -16.57 4.35
C GLU A 189 -19.13 -17.43 4.34
N MET A 190 -20.24 -16.89 4.87
CA MET A 190 -21.53 -17.58 4.84
C MET A 190 -22.06 -17.69 3.40
N ASP A 191 -21.87 -16.66 2.58
CA ASP A 191 -22.32 -16.61 1.19
C ASP A 191 -21.68 -17.73 0.34
N LEU A 192 -20.42 -18.08 0.58
CA LEU A 192 -19.76 -19.21 -0.09
C LEU A 192 -20.51 -20.52 0.17
N ALA A 193 -20.80 -20.84 1.44
CA ALA A 193 -21.54 -22.04 1.79
C ALA A 193 -22.97 -22.02 1.23
N TRP A 194 -23.63 -20.86 1.23
CA TRP A 194 -24.98 -20.71 0.70
C TRP A 194 -25.05 -20.88 -0.82
N GLN A 195 -24.12 -20.28 -1.57
CA GLN A 195 -24.01 -20.43 -3.02
C GLN A 195 -23.81 -21.89 -3.43
N GLU A 196 -23.04 -22.64 -2.63
CA GLU A 196 -22.77 -24.06 -2.79
C GLU A 196 -23.88 -24.99 -2.25
N LYS A 197 -25.04 -24.42 -1.90
CA LYS A 197 -26.25 -25.15 -1.49
C LYS A 197 -26.10 -25.91 -0.18
N CYS A 198 -25.22 -25.48 0.71
CA CYS A 198 -25.31 -25.87 2.11
C CYS A 198 -26.65 -25.42 2.69
N GLU A 199 -27.24 -26.26 3.52
CA GLU A 199 -28.46 -25.93 4.23
C GLU A 199 -28.15 -25.43 5.63
N PHE A 200 -28.99 -24.54 6.14
CA PHE A 200 -28.74 -23.88 7.41
C PHE A 200 -29.90 -24.12 8.37
N PHE A 201 -29.57 -24.64 9.54
CA PHE A 201 -30.53 -25.03 10.58
C PHE A 201 -30.24 -24.17 11.82
N PRO A 202 -30.83 -22.97 11.92
CA PRO A 202 -30.64 -22.10 13.08
C PRO A 202 -31.38 -22.65 14.30
N ASN A 203 -31.11 -22.09 15.47
CA ASN A 203 -31.87 -22.34 16.69
C ASN A 203 -31.89 -23.80 17.15
N LEU A 204 -30.83 -24.57 16.91
CA LEU A 204 -30.75 -25.98 17.32
C LEU A 204 -29.60 -26.23 18.31
N ALA A 205 -29.93 -26.90 19.41
CA ALA A 205 -28.97 -27.38 20.39
C ALA A 205 -28.79 -28.90 20.29
N PRO A 206 -27.57 -29.39 19.98
CA PRO A 206 -27.21 -30.81 20.01
C PRO A 206 -27.57 -31.51 21.33
N GLN A 207 -28.21 -32.69 21.26
CA GLN A 207 -28.54 -33.49 22.46
C GLN A 207 -27.92 -34.88 22.43
N ARG A 208 -28.02 -35.59 21.31
CA ARG A 208 -27.61 -37.00 21.23
C ARG A 208 -27.24 -37.41 19.81
N VAL A 209 -26.17 -38.17 19.69
CA VAL A 209 -25.78 -38.86 18.46
C VAL A 209 -26.27 -40.31 18.54
N LYS A 210 -26.93 -40.81 17.49
CA LYS A 210 -27.35 -42.21 17.39
C LYS A 210 -26.43 -42.97 16.44
N LEU A 211 -26.00 -44.15 16.90
CA LEU A 211 -25.25 -45.11 16.10
C LEU A 211 -26.20 -46.15 15.51
N GLY A 212 -25.97 -46.52 14.26
CA GLY A 212 -26.62 -47.65 13.59
C GLY A 212 -26.09 -48.98 14.10
N SER A 213 -26.66 -50.07 13.57
CA SER A 213 -26.23 -51.43 13.90
C SER A 213 -24.81 -51.76 13.45
N ASP A 214 -24.25 -50.98 12.53
CA ASP A 214 -22.87 -51.05 12.06
C ASP A 214 -21.89 -50.24 12.93
N GLY A 215 -22.38 -49.62 14.01
CA GLY A 215 -21.59 -48.80 14.91
C GLY A 215 -21.28 -47.39 14.38
N LYS A 216 -21.83 -46.99 13.23
CA LYS A 216 -21.60 -45.67 12.62
C LYS A 216 -22.73 -44.70 12.91
N ILE A 217 -22.45 -43.40 12.89
CA ILE A 217 -23.47 -42.37 13.06
C ILE A 217 -24.53 -42.52 11.96
N CYS A 218 -25.81 -42.47 12.36
CA CYS A 218 -26.93 -42.52 11.43
C CYS A 218 -27.94 -41.37 11.63
N GLU A 219 -27.93 -40.71 12.79
CA GLU A 219 -28.83 -39.62 13.13
C GLU A 219 -28.25 -38.71 14.23
N MET A 220 -28.50 -37.41 14.10
CA MET A 220 -28.24 -36.39 15.10
C MET A 220 -29.55 -35.84 15.65
N GLU A 221 -29.73 -35.90 16.97
CA GLU A 221 -30.89 -35.39 17.68
C GLU A 221 -30.58 -34.02 18.31
N PHE A 222 -31.48 -33.07 18.07
CA PHE A 222 -31.43 -31.70 18.55
C PHE A 222 -32.69 -31.37 19.32
N ILE A 223 -32.60 -30.34 20.15
CA ILE A 223 -33.76 -29.62 20.68
C ILE A 223 -33.76 -28.19 20.17
N ARG A 224 -34.95 -27.61 20.02
CA ARG A 224 -35.09 -26.22 19.59
C ARG A 224 -34.62 -25.28 20.70
N ARG A 225 -33.98 -24.19 20.29
CA ARG A 225 -33.47 -23.13 21.17
C ARG A 225 -34.06 -21.79 20.74
N GLU A 226 -34.63 -21.06 21.67
CA GLU A 226 -35.28 -19.79 21.40
C GLU A 226 -34.75 -18.69 22.32
N GLN A 227 -34.95 -17.45 21.88
CA GLN A 227 -34.58 -16.27 22.65
C GLN A 227 -35.83 -15.70 23.33
N ASN A 228 -35.75 -15.47 24.62
CA ASN A 228 -36.76 -14.75 25.39
C ASN A 228 -36.69 -13.25 25.08
N ASP A 229 -37.74 -12.50 25.42
CA ASP A 229 -37.80 -11.04 25.22
C ASP A 229 -36.68 -10.28 25.97
N ASP A 230 -36.14 -10.86 27.05
CA ASP A 230 -35.01 -10.31 27.82
C ASP A 230 -33.63 -10.59 27.19
N GLY A 231 -33.61 -11.27 26.04
CA GLY A 231 -32.41 -11.65 25.31
C GLY A 231 -31.74 -12.94 25.79
N SER A 232 -32.21 -13.55 26.89
CA SER A 232 -31.74 -14.85 27.35
C SER A 232 -32.20 -15.96 26.41
N TRP A 233 -31.49 -17.10 26.42
CA TRP A 233 -31.79 -18.23 25.54
C TRP A 233 -32.22 -19.45 26.35
N TYR A 234 -33.33 -20.06 25.97
CA TYR A 234 -33.81 -21.31 26.56
C TYR A 234 -33.88 -22.43 25.52
N SER A 235 -33.86 -23.68 25.97
CA SER A 235 -34.03 -24.86 25.10
C SER A 235 -35.33 -25.57 25.45
N ASP A 236 -36.11 -25.91 24.43
CA ASP A 236 -37.40 -26.58 24.58
C ASP A 236 -37.20 -28.09 24.36
N ALA A 237 -37.28 -28.85 25.46
CA ALA A 237 -37.06 -30.30 25.46
C ALA A 237 -38.17 -31.07 24.72
N ASP A 238 -39.36 -30.50 24.55
CA ASP A 238 -40.48 -31.12 23.86
C ASP A 238 -40.36 -30.97 22.33
N GLN A 239 -39.66 -29.93 21.88
CA GLN A 239 -39.39 -29.68 20.46
C GLN A 239 -38.11 -30.38 19.99
N VAL A 240 -38.21 -31.70 19.79
CA VAL A 240 -37.11 -32.55 19.30
C VAL A 240 -37.06 -32.59 17.78
N ILE A 241 -35.87 -32.33 17.22
CA ILE A 241 -35.58 -32.42 15.78
C ILE A 241 -34.53 -33.50 15.54
N ARG A 242 -34.79 -34.39 14.58
CA ARG A 242 -33.90 -35.50 14.22
C ARG A 242 -33.44 -35.37 12.78
N ILE A 243 -32.13 -35.24 12.58
CA ILE A 243 -31.52 -35.10 11.26
C ILE A 243 -30.74 -36.38 10.98
N LYS A 244 -31.12 -37.11 9.93
CA LYS A 244 -30.33 -38.25 9.47
C LYS A 244 -29.00 -37.77 8.90
N THR A 245 -27.90 -38.26 9.44
CA THR A 245 -26.55 -37.88 9.03
C THR A 245 -25.62 -39.06 9.14
N ASP A 246 -24.57 -39.06 8.33
CA ASP A 246 -23.54 -40.11 8.32
C ASP A 246 -22.25 -39.60 8.99
N TYR A 247 -22.01 -38.29 8.94
CA TYR A 247 -20.91 -37.63 9.63
C TYR A 247 -21.40 -36.42 10.45
N VAL A 248 -20.71 -36.16 11.57
CA VAL A 248 -20.88 -34.95 12.39
C VAL A 248 -19.52 -34.28 12.55
N ILE A 249 -19.43 -33.01 12.19
CA ILE A 249 -18.24 -32.18 12.33
C ILE A 249 -18.51 -31.07 13.35
N THR A 250 -17.81 -31.04 14.49
CA THR A 250 -17.92 -29.92 15.45
C THR A 250 -16.90 -28.83 15.17
N ALA A 251 -17.39 -27.60 14.98
CA ALA A 251 -16.62 -26.40 14.73
C ALA A 251 -16.97 -25.31 15.76
N TYR A 252 -16.81 -25.64 17.05
CA TYR A 252 -17.15 -24.75 18.16
C TYR A 252 -16.02 -23.79 18.59
N GLY A 253 -14.95 -23.74 17.82
CA GLY A 253 -13.74 -23.03 18.18
C GLY A 253 -12.69 -23.94 18.82
N SER A 254 -11.64 -23.32 19.32
CA SER A 254 -10.45 -23.97 19.83
C SER A 254 -10.13 -23.49 21.24
N GLU A 255 -9.35 -24.27 21.99
CA GLU A 255 -8.99 -24.01 23.37
C GLU A 255 -7.51 -24.38 23.64
N LEU A 256 -7.06 -24.02 24.84
CA LEU A 256 -5.78 -24.42 25.40
C LEU A 256 -6.03 -25.29 26.65
N ASN A 257 -5.94 -26.61 26.51
CA ASN A 257 -6.18 -27.54 27.62
C ASN A 257 -5.19 -28.70 27.71
N GLU A 258 -4.17 -28.74 26.85
CA GLU A 258 -3.14 -29.78 26.86
C GLU A 258 -2.22 -29.65 28.11
N PRO A 259 -2.20 -30.62 29.04
CA PRO A 259 -1.42 -30.49 30.29
C PRO A 259 0.08 -30.30 30.07
N GLY A 260 0.63 -30.91 29.02
CA GLY A 260 2.03 -30.76 28.65
C GLY A 260 2.39 -29.34 28.23
N VAL A 261 1.51 -28.68 27.48
CA VAL A 261 1.68 -27.28 27.05
C VAL A 261 1.54 -26.33 28.23
N LEU A 262 0.52 -26.52 29.07
CA LEU A 262 0.32 -25.70 30.28
C LEU A 262 1.53 -25.78 31.21
N LYS A 263 2.10 -26.98 31.39
CA LYS A 263 3.33 -27.17 32.17
C LYS A 263 4.56 -26.56 31.49
N ALA A 264 4.63 -26.54 30.16
CA ALA A 264 5.72 -25.88 29.43
C ALA A 264 5.73 -24.34 29.62
N MET A 265 4.57 -23.76 29.95
CA MET A 265 4.34 -22.33 30.22
C MET A 265 4.41 -21.95 31.70
N GLU A 266 4.93 -22.84 32.56
CA GLU A 266 4.97 -22.62 34.00
C GLU A 266 5.53 -21.23 34.37
N GLY A 267 4.75 -20.48 35.16
CA GLY A 267 5.05 -19.11 35.57
C GLY A 267 4.28 -18.03 34.81
N VAL A 268 3.71 -18.32 33.64
CA VAL A 268 2.83 -17.39 32.92
C VAL A 268 1.46 -17.36 33.57
N GLU A 269 0.96 -16.17 33.90
CA GLU A 269 -0.37 -15.97 34.46
C GLU A 269 -1.45 -16.21 33.41
N LEU A 270 -2.49 -16.97 33.77
CA LEU A 270 -3.64 -17.26 32.91
C LEU A 270 -4.89 -16.54 33.43
N ALA A 271 -5.72 -16.03 32.52
CA ALA A 271 -6.92 -15.31 32.91
C ALA A 271 -7.90 -16.22 33.68
N PRO A 272 -8.40 -15.80 34.86
CA PRO A 272 -9.22 -16.66 35.72
C PRO A 272 -10.69 -16.76 35.25
N SER A 273 -11.15 -15.79 34.47
CA SER A 273 -12.54 -15.66 34.03
C SER A 273 -12.65 -14.83 32.75
N GLY A 274 -13.87 -14.68 32.23
CA GLY A 274 -14.14 -13.92 31.00
C GLY A 274 -13.90 -14.73 29.72
N PHE A 275 -13.86 -14.04 28.60
CA PHE A 275 -13.73 -14.64 27.27
C PHE A 275 -12.34 -15.28 27.04
N SER A 276 -11.29 -14.73 27.65
CA SER A 276 -9.92 -15.24 27.58
C SER A 276 -9.58 -16.25 28.68
N LYS A 277 -10.57 -16.78 29.41
CA LYS A 277 -10.34 -17.69 30.54
C LYS A 277 -9.42 -18.85 30.14
N GLY A 278 -8.36 -19.06 30.92
CA GLY A 278 -7.37 -20.12 30.67
C GLY A 278 -6.30 -19.77 29.62
N LEU A 279 -6.32 -18.55 29.08
CA LEU A 279 -5.29 -18.05 28.16
C LEU A 279 -4.32 -17.08 28.88
N PRO A 280 -3.09 -16.89 28.37
CA PRO A 280 -2.12 -15.95 28.91
C PRO A 280 -2.66 -14.53 29.09
N VAL A 281 -2.40 -13.94 30.26
CA VAL A 281 -2.60 -12.52 30.49
C VAL A 281 -1.46 -11.73 29.84
N VAL A 282 -1.82 -10.76 29.00
CA VAL A 282 -0.88 -9.89 28.29
C VAL A 282 -1.25 -8.41 28.46
N ASP A 283 -0.24 -7.55 28.52
CA ASP A 283 -0.45 -6.11 28.31
C ASP A 283 -0.67 -5.83 26.81
N LEU A 284 -1.81 -5.26 26.43
CA LEU A 284 -2.18 -5.10 25.01
C LEU A 284 -1.35 -4.07 24.24
N LYS A 285 -0.55 -3.24 24.93
CA LYS A 285 0.33 -2.25 24.27
C LYS A 285 1.69 -2.85 23.91
N SER A 286 2.18 -3.78 24.72
CA SER A 286 3.48 -4.41 24.58
C SER A 286 3.41 -5.87 24.11
N MET A 287 2.25 -6.51 24.29
CA MET A 287 2.01 -7.96 24.19
C MET A 287 2.83 -8.79 25.19
N ARG A 288 3.37 -8.15 26.25
CA ARG A 288 4.21 -8.80 27.27
C ARG A 288 3.34 -9.49 28.31
N THR A 289 3.80 -10.64 28.81
CA THR A 289 3.16 -11.36 29.92
C THR A 289 3.65 -10.82 31.27
N ASN A 290 3.27 -11.46 32.37
CA ASN A 290 3.84 -11.21 33.70
C ASN A 290 5.33 -11.61 33.84
N GLN A 291 5.86 -12.37 32.88
CA GLN A 291 7.28 -12.76 32.83
C GLN A 291 8.04 -11.78 31.94
N GLU A 292 9.11 -11.17 32.47
CA GLU A 292 9.86 -10.12 31.80
C GLU A 292 10.43 -10.53 30.43
N ASP A 293 10.76 -11.80 30.24
CA ASP A 293 11.34 -12.34 29.02
C ASP A 293 10.32 -13.04 28.10
N VAL A 294 9.01 -12.96 28.39
CA VAL A 294 7.96 -13.68 27.65
C VAL A 294 6.84 -12.75 27.14
N TRP A 295 6.58 -12.85 25.84
CA TRP A 295 5.50 -12.18 25.11
C TRP A 295 4.54 -13.21 24.52
N CYS A 296 3.30 -12.80 24.21
CA CYS A 296 2.29 -13.68 23.65
C CYS A 296 1.37 -12.91 22.68
N GLY A 297 1.00 -13.53 21.56
CA GLY A 297 0.17 -12.89 20.53
C GLY A 297 -0.51 -13.87 19.60
N GLY A 298 -1.43 -13.37 18.77
CA GLY A 298 -2.32 -14.19 17.94
C GLY A 298 -3.46 -14.78 18.77
N ASP A 299 -4.09 -15.85 18.30
CA ASP A 299 -5.26 -16.45 18.98
C ASP A 299 -5.01 -16.74 20.48
N LEU A 300 -3.76 -17.00 20.84
CA LEU A 300 -3.34 -17.27 22.22
C LEU A 300 -3.49 -16.03 23.14
N SER A 301 -3.52 -14.81 22.62
CA SER A 301 -3.81 -13.61 23.42
C SER A 301 -5.28 -13.56 23.88
N GLY A 302 -6.17 -14.28 23.18
CA GLY A 302 -7.61 -14.26 23.42
C GLY A 302 -8.34 -13.03 22.84
N PHE A 303 -7.62 -12.11 22.20
CA PHE A 303 -8.19 -10.89 21.60
C PHE A 303 -8.16 -10.89 20.08
N ALA A 304 -7.16 -11.54 19.47
CA ALA A 304 -7.09 -11.70 18.03
C ALA A 304 -8.03 -12.82 17.57
N HIS A 305 -8.80 -12.56 16.51
CA HIS A 305 -9.68 -13.53 15.87
C HIS A 305 -9.41 -13.69 14.37
N THR A 306 -8.53 -12.85 13.83
CA THR A 306 -8.17 -12.83 12.41
C THR A 306 -6.66 -12.95 12.21
N SER A 307 -6.25 -13.39 11.01
CA SER A 307 -4.83 -13.48 10.65
C SER A 307 -4.12 -12.11 10.67
N VAL A 308 -4.83 -11.02 10.36
CA VAL A 308 -4.27 -9.67 10.38
C VAL A 308 -4.05 -9.15 11.79
N GLU A 309 -4.98 -9.42 12.73
CA GLU A 309 -4.79 -9.10 14.14
C GLU A 309 -3.64 -9.91 14.74
N ALA A 310 -3.55 -11.20 14.44
CA ALA A 310 -2.43 -12.03 14.88
C ALA A 310 -1.08 -11.50 14.35
N THR A 311 -1.04 -11.09 13.09
CA THR A 311 0.13 -10.43 12.49
C THR A 311 0.46 -9.12 13.21
N ASN A 312 -0.55 -8.33 13.58
CA ASN A 312 -0.36 -7.08 14.32
C ASN A 312 0.16 -7.31 15.75
N ASP A 313 -0.34 -8.33 16.46
CA ASP A 313 0.18 -8.72 17.77
C ASP A 313 1.68 -9.03 17.70
N GLY A 314 2.09 -9.81 16.69
CA GLY A 314 3.52 -10.10 16.44
C GLY A 314 4.34 -8.85 16.15
N LYS A 315 3.79 -7.91 15.36
CA LYS A 315 4.43 -6.62 15.05
C LYS A 315 4.62 -5.76 16.29
N THR A 316 3.59 -5.66 17.14
CA THR A 316 3.61 -4.93 18.41
C THR A 316 4.62 -5.55 19.36
N ALA A 317 4.60 -6.88 19.51
CA ALA A 317 5.55 -7.62 20.33
C ALA A 317 7.00 -7.41 19.87
N ALA A 318 7.26 -7.36 18.57
CA ALA A 318 8.62 -7.16 18.05
C ALA A 318 9.24 -5.83 18.50
N TRP A 319 8.45 -4.74 18.54
CA TRP A 319 8.92 -3.47 19.07
C TRP A 319 9.15 -3.54 20.58
N SER A 320 8.21 -4.13 21.34
CA SER A 320 8.39 -4.28 22.79
C SER A 320 9.62 -5.12 23.14
N ILE A 321 9.84 -6.25 22.46
CA ILE A 321 11.04 -7.08 22.62
C ILE A 321 12.29 -6.25 22.34
N HIS A 322 12.30 -5.48 21.25
CA HIS A 322 13.42 -4.64 20.88
C HIS A 322 13.75 -3.59 21.95
N SER A 323 12.75 -2.82 22.38
CA SER A 323 12.88 -1.80 23.43
C SER A 323 13.39 -2.39 24.74
N THR A 324 12.84 -3.52 25.18
CA THR A 324 13.30 -4.22 26.39
C THR A 324 14.75 -4.68 26.27
N LEU A 325 15.14 -5.25 25.13
CA LEU A 325 16.52 -5.71 24.93
C LEU A 325 17.54 -4.57 24.83
N LEU A 326 17.12 -3.36 24.44
CA LEU A 326 17.97 -2.16 24.45
C LEU A 326 17.95 -1.40 25.78
N GLY A 327 17.00 -1.70 26.68
CA GLY A 327 16.77 -0.92 27.89
C GLY A 327 16.13 0.45 27.63
N ASP A 328 15.41 0.59 26.51
CA ASP A 328 14.78 1.83 26.05
C ASP A 328 13.24 1.69 25.99
N GLU A 329 12.64 1.25 27.10
CA GLU A 329 11.19 1.04 27.22
C GLU A 329 10.41 2.37 27.29
N GLU A 330 11.07 3.50 27.57
CA GLU A 330 10.45 4.82 27.68
C GLU A 330 10.37 5.59 26.34
N SER A 331 11.01 5.12 25.27
CA SER A 331 10.95 5.78 23.97
C SER A 331 9.53 5.78 23.40
N HIS A 332 8.97 6.97 23.22
CA HIS A 332 7.63 7.17 22.66
C HIS A 332 7.56 7.10 21.13
N VAL A 333 8.69 6.93 20.45
CA VAL A 333 8.76 6.90 18.98
C VAL A 333 9.04 5.49 18.49
N THR A 334 7.98 4.79 18.10
CA THR A 334 8.09 3.48 17.42
C THR A 334 8.67 3.66 16.01
N CYS A 335 9.81 3.04 15.72
CA CYS A 335 10.44 3.07 14.40
C CYS A 335 10.72 1.66 13.90
N LEU A 336 9.70 1.00 13.35
CA LEU A 336 9.86 -0.31 12.72
C LEU A 336 10.34 -0.15 11.27
N PRO A 337 11.40 -0.85 10.83
CA PRO A 337 11.89 -0.73 9.47
C PRO A 337 10.87 -1.22 8.42
N ARG A 338 10.86 -0.52 7.28
CA ARG A 338 10.03 -0.88 6.13
C ARG A 338 10.49 -2.20 5.49
N PHE A 339 9.65 -2.75 4.61
CA PHE A 339 10.05 -3.83 3.72
C PHE A 339 11.03 -3.29 2.67
N THR A 340 12.06 -4.05 2.34
CA THR A 340 13.05 -3.68 1.32
C THR A 340 13.41 -4.88 0.46
N THR A 341 13.85 -4.61 -0.76
CA THR A 341 14.26 -5.58 -1.77
C THR A 341 15.46 -5.04 -2.55
N PRO A 342 16.11 -5.83 -3.42
CA PRO A 342 17.14 -5.32 -4.32
C PRO A 342 16.66 -4.19 -5.26
N ILE A 343 15.36 -4.04 -5.51
CA ILE A 343 14.79 -2.94 -6.31
C ILE A 343 15.09 -1.59 -5.64
N ASP A 344 15.04 -1.53 -4.30
CA ASP A 344 15.24 -0.28 -3.57
C ASP A 344 16.66 0.27 -3.71
N LEU A 345 17.63 -0.57 -4.09
CA LEU A 345 19.03 -0.21 -4.31
C LEU A 345 19.31 0.35 -5.70
N VAL A 346 18.35 0.30 -6.63
CA VAL A 346 18.53 0.84 -7.99
C VAL A 346 18.76 2.34 -7.93
N ASP A 347 19.86 2.79 -8.56
CA ASP A 347 20.18 4.20 -8.70
C ASP A 347 19.35 4.81 -9.83
N VAL A 348 18.55 5.82 -9.49
CA VAL A 348 17.73 6.60 -10.43
C VAL A 348 18.24 8.03 -10.54
N SER A 349 19.42 8.34 -10.00
CA SER A 349 20.02 9.67 -10.12
C SER A 349 20.45 9.95 -11.56
N VAL A 350 20.39 11.22 -11.95
CA VAL A 350 20.72 11.67 -13.31
C VAL A 350 21.52 12.97 -13.24
N GLU A 351 22.44 13.15 -14.18
CA GLU A 351 23.19 14.39 -14.35
C GLU A 351 22.75 15.11 -15.63
N MET A 352 22.48 16.41 -15.53
CA MET A 352 22.12 17.26 -16.67
C MET A 352 22.71 18.66 -16.46
N CYS A 353 23.44 19.16 -17.46
CA CYS A 353 24.10 20.48 -17.41
C CYS A 353 24.99 20.70 -16.17
N GLY A 354 25.68 19.66 -15.71
CA GLY A 354 26.52 19.70 -14.50
C GLY A 354 25.74 19.74 -13.18
N MET A 355 24.41 19.60 -13.21
CA MET A 355 23.57 19.44 -12.04
C MET A 355 23.28 17.96 -11.81
N ARG A 356 23.45 17.50 -10.57
CA ARG A 356 23.08 16.14 -10.15
C ARG A 356 21.71 16.14 -9.49
N PHE A 357 20.80 15.34 -10.04
CA PHE A 357 19.46 15.13 -9.52
C PHE A 357 19.39 13.78 -8.81
N GLU A 358 18.88 13.73 -7.58
CA GLU A 358 18.73 12.49 -6.81
C GLU A 358 17.77 11.49 -7.48
N ASN A 359 16.79 12.01 -8.21
CA ASN A 359 15.87 11.30 -9.07
C ASN A 359 15.38 12.27 -10.17
N PRO A 360 14.85 11.79 -11.32
CA PRO A 360 14.55 12.64 -12.45
C PRO A 360 13.23 13.42 -12.29
N PHE A 361 12.51 13.28 -11.19
CA PHE A 361 11.18 13.87 -11.02
C PHE A 361 11.24 15.19 -10.25
N GLY A 362 10.54 16.20 -10.76
CA GLY A 362 10.47 17.51 -10.14
C GLY A 362 9.13 18.21 -10.30
N LEU A 363 8.91 19.23 -9.47
CA LEU A 363 7.72 20.07 -9.57
C LEU A 363 7.85 21.07 -10.72
N ALA A 364 6.87 21.13 -11.61
CA ALA A 364 6.81 22.19 -12.62
C ALA A 364 6.45 23.55 -12.00
N SER A 365 6.81 24.65 -12.67
CA SER A 365 6.37 26.01 -12.31
C SER A 365 4.86 26.15 -12.53
N ALA A 366 4.06 25.93 -11.48
CA ALA A 366 2.62 25.71 -11.58
C ALA A 366 1.92 25.81 -10.19
N PRO A 367 0.61 25.51 -10.04
CA PRO A 367 -0.06 25.58 -8.75
C PRO A 367 0.62 24.80 -7.60
N PRO A 368 1.20 23.59 -7.81
CA PRO A 368 1.95 22.87 -6.77
C PRO A 368 3.18 23.63 -6.23
N THR A 369 3.64 24.68 -6.92
CA THR A 369 4.76 25.53 -6.50
C THR A 369 4.33 26.97 -6.22
N THR A 370 3.06 27.18 -5.87
CA THR A 370 2.49 28.50 -5.54
C THR A 370 3.22 29.21 -4.39
N SER A 371 3.80 28.46 -3.44
CA SER A 371 4.60 29.00 -2.34
C SER A 371 5.83 28.15 -2.07
N SER A 372 6.88 28.76 -1.50
CA SER A 372 8.11 28.05 -1.12
C SER A 372 7.90 27.02 -0.01
N ALA A 373 6.92 27.24 0.88
CA ALA A 373 6.54 26.24 1.88
C ALA A 373 5.98 24.96 1.25
N MET A 374 5.34 25.03 0.07
CA MET A 374 4.93 23.84 -0.69
C MET A 374 6.14 23.11 -1.26
N ILE A 375 7.11 23.84 -1.83
CA ILE A 375 8.35 23.26 -2.35
C ILE A 375 9.13 22.56 -1.24
N ARG A 376 9.24 23.17 -0.05
CA ARG A 376 9.84 22.55 1.13
C ARG A 376 9.23 21.18 1.43
N ARG A 377 7.90 21.11 1.54
CA ARG A 377 7.18 19.85 1.82
C ARG A 377 7.37 18.81 0.71
N ALA A 378 7.49 19.25 -0.55
CA ALA A 378 7.80 18.35 -1.64
C ALA A 378 9.24 17.79 -1.55
N PHE A 379 10.22 18.59 -1.16
CA PHE A 379 11.57 18.09 -0.90
C PHE A 379 11.61 17.12 0.29
N GLU A 380 10.88 17.40 1.37
CA GLU A 380 10.68 16.49 2.51
C GLU A 380 10.04 15.17 2.07
N ALA A 381 9.10 15.20 1.11
CA ALA A 381 8.48 14.00 0.54
C ALA A 381 9.40 13.19 -0.39
N GLY A 382 10.48 13.79 -0.92
CA GLY A 382 11.48 13.09 -1.74
C GLY A 382 11.65 13.59 -3.18
N TRP A 383 10.96 14.67 -3.60
CA TRP A 383 11.12 15.22 -4.96
C TRP A 383 12.58 15.62 -5.23
N GLY A 384 13.11 15.29 -6.42
CA GLY A 384 14.51 15.55 -6.78
C GLY A 384 14.80 17.02 -7.08
N PHE A 385 13.82 17.72 -7.66
CA PHE A 385 13.92 19.15 -7.94
C PHE A 385 12.57 19.86 -7.94
N ALA A 386 12.59 21.20 -7.95
CA ALA A 386 11.40 22.00 -8.11
C ALA A 386 11.69 23.28 -8.87
N VAL A 387 10.70 23.71 -9.67
CA VAL A 387 10.71 25.00 -10.34
C VAL A 387 9.80 25.97 -9.59
N THR A 388 10.31 27.13 -9.21
CA THR A 388 9.48 28.17 -8.57
C THR A 388 8.33 28.56 -9.48
N LYS A 389 7.16 28.94 -8.93
CA LYS A 389 6.14 29.61 -9.75
C LYS A 389 6.79 30.84 -10.40
N THR A 390 6.59 30.99 -11.71
CA THR A 390 7.17 32.10 -12.48
C THR A 390 6.93 33.44 -11.79
N PHE A 391 7.97 34.26 -11.64
CA PHE A 391 7.86 35.61 -11.09
C PHE A 391 8.58 36.62 -11.99
N GLY A 392 8.19 37.89 -11.87
CA GLY A 392 8.74 39.02 -12.62
C GLY A 392 9.15 40.16 -11.70
N LEU A 393 9.51 41.29 -12.30
CA LEU A 393 9.80 42.52 -11.54
C LEU A 393 8.52 43.09 -10.91
N ASP A 394 8.65 43.90 -9.85
CA ASP A 394 7.49 44.46 -9.14
C ASP A 394 6.58 45.32 -10.04
N LYS A 395 7.15 45.94 -11.09
CA LYS A 395 6.38 46.69 -12.10
C LYS A 395 5.49 45.81 -13.00
N GLU A 396 5.65 44.49 -12.92
CA GLU A 396 4.93 43.49 -13.69
C GLU A 396 4.00 42.64 -12.82
N LEU A 397 3.76 43.04 -11.56
CA LEU A 397 2.85 42.34 -10.67
C LEU A 397 1.47 42.13 -11.33
N VAL A 398 0.93 40.95 -11.07
CA VAL A 398 -0.35 40.49 -11.61
C VAL A 398 -1.33 40.22 -10.48
N THR A 399 -2.61 40.22 -10.82
CA THR A 399 -3.70 39.76 -9.95
C THR A 399 -4.43 38.66 -10.68
N ASN A 400 -4.55 37.49 -10.05
CA ASN A 400 -5.31 36.39 -10.61
C ASN A 400 -6.82 36.65 -10.52
N VAL A 401 -7.57 36.07 -11.47
CA VAL A 401 -9.04 36.03 -11.42
C VAL A 401 -9.53 34.74 -10.74
N SER A 402 -10.83 34.65 -10.45
CA SER A 402 -11.48 33.44 -9.97
C SER A 402 -12.91 33.31 -10.51
N PRO A 403 -13.38 32.09 -10.83
CA PRO A 403 -12.66 30.81 -10.89
C PRO A 403 -11.61 30.78 -12.03
N ARG A 404 -10.54 29.97 -11.88
CA ARG A 404 -9.41 30.00 -12.83
C ARG A 404 -8.74 28.66 -13.15
N ILE A 405 -9.06 27.59 -12.43
CA ILE A 405 -8.57 26.24 -12.72
C ILE A 405 -9.80 25.34 -12.70
N VAL A 406 -10.03 24.60 -13.78
CA VAL A 406 -11.18 23.72 -13.94
C VAL A 406 -10.74 22.35 -14.44
N ARG A 407 -11.53 21.33 -14.12
CA ARG A 407 -11.35 19.97 -14.64
C ARG A 407 -11.44 19.93 -16.17
N GLY A 408 -10.77 18.96 -16.78
CA GLY A 408 -10.97 18.64 -18.18
C GLY A 408 -12.25 17.86 -18.47
N PRO A 409 -12.92 18.10 -19.62
CA PRO A 409 -14.11 17.38 -20.03
C PRO A 409 -13.76 16.07 -20.76
N THR A 410 -12.48 15.82 -21.07
CA THR A 410 -12.07 14.72 -21.95
C THR A 410 -12.17 13.33 -21.31
N GLY A 411 -12.33 13.27 -19.98
CA GLY A 411 -12.75 12.06 -19.28
C GLY A 411 -14.28 11.89 -19.18
N GLY A 412 -15.07 12.71 -19.88
CA GLY A 412 -16.52 12.76 -19.75
C GLY A 412 -16.99 13.31 -18.40
N HIS A 413 -18.12 12.82 -17.89
CA HIS A 413 -18.71 13.20 -16.60
C HIS A 413 -18.09 12.44 -15.41
N MET A 414 -16.80 12.14 -15.47
CA MET A 414 -16.05 11.43 -14.42
C MET A 414 -15.42 12.41 -13.43
N TYR A 415 -16.02 12.56 -12.25
CA TYR A 415 -15.53 13.42 -11.17
C TYR A 415 -14.67 12.64 -10.17
N GLY A 416 -13.89 13.35 -9.34
CA GLY A 416 -13.02 12.75 -8.33
C GLY A 416 -11.60 12.49 -8.85
N PRO A 417 -10.97 11.34 -8.57
CA PRO A 417 -9.59 11.06 -8.96
C PRO A 417 -9.41 10.99 -10.48
N ASP A 418 -8.15 10.90 -10.92
CA ASP A 418 -7.75 10.61 -12.30
C ASP A 418 -8.34 11.56 -13.34
N GLN A 419 -8.34 12.86 -13.04
CA GLN A 419 -8.71 13.83 -14.05
C GLN A 419 -7.72 13.78 -15.20
N SER A 420 -8.24 13.45 -16.38
CA SER A 420 -7.50 13.44 -17.65
C SER A 420 -6.69 14.72 -17.91
N GLY A 421 -7.10 15.84 -17.35
CA GLY A 421 -6.38 17.09 -17.42
C GLY A 421 -7.12 18.24 -16.74
N PHE A 422 -6.54 19.43 -16.85
CA PHE A 422 -7.12 20.66 -16.34
C PHE A 422 -7.02 21.76 -17.39
N CYS A 423 -7.92 22.73 -17.33
CA CYS A 423 -7.76 24.02 -18.01
C CYS A 423 -7.49 25.07 -16.94
N ASN A 424 -6.52 25.94 -17.18
CA ASN A 424 -6.27 27.08 -16.32
C ASN A 424 -6.21 28.39 -17.11
N ILE A 425 -6.67 29.47 -16.49
CA ILE A 425 -6.47 30.86 -16.92
C ILE A 425 -5.66 31.61 -15.84
N GLU A 426 -4.76 30.89 -15.17
CA GLU A 426 -3.93 31.43 -14.09
C GLU A 426 -2.73 32.20 -14.66
N LEU A 427 -2.34 33.29 -14.03
CA LEU A 427 -1.18 34.08 -14.46
C LEU A 427 0.11 33.56 -13.79
N ILE A 428 1.16 34.39 -13.81
CA ILE A 428 2.37 34.19 -13.00
C ILE A 428 2.08 34.35 -11.51
N SER A 429 3.11 34.19 -10.69
CA SER A 429 3.02 34.36 -9.24
C SER A 429 2.50 35.76 -8.89
N GLU A 430 1.56 35.82 -7.95
CA GLU A 430 1.15 37.06 -7.28
C GLU A 430 2.15 37.47 -6.18
N LYS A 431 3.17 36.65 -5.92
CA LYS A 431 4.23 36.94 -4.95
C LYS A 431 5.39 37.65 -5.64
N THR A 432 5.99 38.60 -4.93
CA THR A 432 7.05 39.48 -5.44
C THR A 432 8.35 38.72 -5.74
N ALA A 433 9.22 39.33 -6.56
CA ALA A 433 10.57 38.82 -6.76
C ALA A 433 11.34 38.71 -5.43
N ALA A 434 11.16 39.67 -4.52
CA ALA A 434 11.81 39.65 -3.20
C ALA A 434 11.43 38.40 -2.39
N TYR A 435 10.16 38.00 -2.40
CA TYR A 435 9.70 36.77 -1.76
C TYR A 435 10.41 35.53 -2.33
N TRP A 436 10.47 35.43 -3.67
CA TRP A 436 11.06 34.26 -4.33
C TRP A 436 12.59 34.21 -4.17
N ILE A 437 13.27 35.34 -4.27
CA ILE A 437 14.72 35.46 -4.03
C ILE A 437 15.07 35.01 -2.61
N GLN A 438 14.32 35.46 -1.60
CA GLN A 438 14.53 35.04 -0.23
C GLN A 438 14.24 33.55 -0.05
N SER A 439 13.14 33.07 -0.64
CA SER A 439 12.74 31.67 -0.58
C SER A 439 13.75 30.72 -1.22
N ILE A 440 14.35 31.09 -2.36
CA ILE A 440 15.38 30.28 -3.04
C ILE A 440 16.58 30.11 -2.12
N LYS A 441 17.04 31.19 -1.45
CA LYS A 441 18.14 31.12 -0.49
C LYS A 441 17.84 30.15 0.67
N GLU A 442 16.63 30.23 1.22
CA GLU A 442 16.19 29.35 2.31
C GLU A 442 16.10 27.89 1.88
N LEU A 443 15.52 27.63 0.70
CA LEU A 443 15.41 26.27 0.15
C LEU A 443 16.80 25.68 -0.13
N LYS A 444 17.72 26.43 -0.72
CA LYS A 444 19.09 25.94 -1.00
C LYS A 444 19.93 25.76 0.27
N ARG A 445 19.71 26.58 1.30
CA ARG A 445 20.36 26.41 2.61
C ARG A 445 19.90 25.11 3.27
N ASP A 446 18.60 24.83 3.25
CA ASP A 446 18.02 23.72 3.99
C ASP A 446 18.06 22.40 3.19
N PHE A 447 18.09 22.48 1.86
CA PHE A 447 18.09 21.34 0.94
C PHE A 447 19.21 21.48 -0.10
N PRO A 448 20.49 21.36 0.30
CA PRO A 448 21.63 21.61 -0.60
C PRO A 448 21.69 20.64 -1.79
N THR A 449 21.23 19.40 -1.61
CA THR A 449 21.23 18.34 -2.64
C THR A 449 20.03 18.40 -3.59
N LYS A 450 18.97 19.14 -3.22
CA LYS A 450 17.78 19.31 -4.06
C LYS A 450 17.96 20.45 -5.04
N MET A 451 17.59 20.23 -6.30
CA MET A 451 17.76 21.27 -7.32
C MET A 451 16.58 22.27 -7.29
N VAL A 452 16.88 23.57 -7.25
CA VAL A 452 15.92 24.67 -7.29
C VAL A 452 16.14 25.46 -8.57
N ILE A 453 15.16 25.42 -9.46
CA ILE A 453 15.17 26.15 -10.73
C ILE A 453 14.28 27.38 -10.59
N ALA A 454 14.82 28.57 -10.81
CA ALA A 454 14.03 29.80 -10.72
C ALA A 454 13.33 30.09 -12.05
N SER A 455 12.00 30.00 -12.08
CA SER A 455 11.24 30.41 -13.25
C SER A 455 11.03 31.93 -13.25
N ILE A 456 11.49 32.60 -14.30
CA ILE A 456 11.40 34.06 -14.45
C ILE A 456 10.74 34.47 -15.77
N MET A 457 10.10 35.62 -15.78
CA MET A 457 9.55 36.25 -16.99
C MET A 457 9.62 37.77 -16.89
N ALA A 458 9.91 38.41 -18.02
CA ALA A 458 9.83 39.86 -18.20
C ALA A 458 9.29 40.19 -19.60
N LYS A 459 8.93 41.47 -19.83
CA LYS A 459 8.69 42.02 -21.17
C LYS A 459 9.87 41.80 -22.11
N PHE A 460 9.62 41.90 -23.42
CA PHE A 460 10.71 41.94 -24.41
C PHE A 460 11.51 43.25 -24.30
N ASP A 461 12.33 43.34 -23.27
CA ASP A 461 13.18 44.47 -22.92
C ASP A 461 14.48 43.93 -22.31
N GLU A 462 15.64 44.34 -22.86
CA GLU A 462 16.94 43.85 -22.43
C GLU A 462 17.24 44.22 -20.97
N GLN A 463 16.84 45.41 -20.53
CA GLN A 463 17.13 45.89 -19.18
C GLN A 463 16.35 45.09 -18.16
N ASP A 464 15.08 44.78 -18.44
CA ASP A 464 14.22 44.02 -17.54
C ASP A 464 14.69 42.58 -17.36
N TRP A 465 15.00 41.88 -18.47
CA TRP A 465 15.56 40.54 -18.40
C TRP A 465 16.91 40.52 -17.69
N THR A 466 17.78 41.50 -17.96
CA THR A 466 19.10 41.61 -17.31
C THR A 466 18.94 41.84 -15.81
N GLN A 467 18.14 42.84 -15.41
CA GLN A 467 17.90 43.18 -14.01
C GLN A 467 17.30 42.00 -13.24
N LEU A 468 16.25 41.36 -13.76
CA LEU A 468 15.60 40.24 -13.11
C LEU A 468 16.55 39.04 -12.97
N THR A 469 17.35 38.77 -14.01
CA THR A 469 18.37 37.72 -13.99
C THR A 469 19.42 37.99 -12.91
N GLU A 470 20.02 39.17 -12.89
CA GLU A 470 21.04 39.56 -11.89
C GLU A 470 20.52 39.51 -10.46
N LEU A 471 19.27 39.92 -10.22
CA LEU A 471 18.63 39.80 -8.90
C LEU A 471 18.44 38.33 -8.51
N THR A 472 18.02 37.50 -9.46
CA THR A 472 17.71 36.08 -9.22
C THR A 472 18.97 35.25 -8.98
N VAL A 473 20.04 35.43 -9.76
CA VAL A 473 21.30 34.67 -9.59
C VAL A 473 21.99 34.96 -8.26
N LYS A 474 21.77 36.14 -7.66
CA LYS A 474 22.23 36.44 -6.28
C LYS A 474 21.59 35.54 -5.22
N ALA A 475 20.43 34.95 -5.50
CA ALA A 475 19.81 33.95 -4.64
C ALA A 475 20.47 32.56 -4.75
N LYS A 476 21.36 32.38 -5.74
CA LYS A 476 22.04 31.11 -6.07
C LYS A 476 21.06 29.95 -6.33
N PRO A 477 20.07 30.10 -7.23
CA PRO A 477 19.37 28.93 -7.75
C PRO A 477 20.36 28.02 -8.51
N ASP A 478 20.02 26.75 -8.70
CA ASP A 478 20.86 25.83 -9.47
C ASP A 478 20.74 26.07 -10.99
N ALA A 479 19.60 26.62 -11.44
CA ALA A 479 19.38 27.03 -12.81
C ALA A 479 18.26 28.07 -12.95
N LEU A 480 18.12 28.64 -14.14
CA LEU A 480 17.01 29.51 -14.54
C LEU A 480 16.10 28.83 -15.57
N GLU A 481 14.79 29.01 -15.43
CA GLU A 481 13.81 28.63 -16.45
C GLU A 481 13.11 29.89 -16.99
N LEU A 482 13.23 30.14 -18.30
CA LEU A 482 12.63 31.29 -18.95
C LEU A 482 11.22 30.95 -19.40
N ASN A 483 10.22 31.54 -18.76
CA ASN A 483 8.84 31.32 -19.16
C ASN A 483 8.51 32.20 -20.37
N LEU A 484 8.67 31.63 -21.56
CA LEU A 484 8.36 32.27 -22.84
C LEU A 484 7.00 31.83 -23.39
N SER A 485 6.15 31.22 -22.56
CA SER A 485 5.14 30.29 -23.09
C SER A 485 3.75 30.39 -22.49
N CYS A 486 3.52 31.27 -21.51
CA CYS A 486 2.20 31.44 -20.91
C CYS A 486 1.17 31.89 -21.97
N PRO A 487 0.11 31.09 -22.24
CA PRO A 487 -0.79 31.34 -23.37
C PRO A 487 -1.90 32.37 -23.09
N HIS A 488 -2.10 32.78 -21.84
CA HIS A 488 -3.20 33.66 -21.43
C HIS A 488 -2.73 34.88 -20.64
N GLY A 489 -3.38 36.03 -20.88
CA GLY A 489 -3.23 37.29 -20.12
C GLY A 489 -1.89 38.03 -20.30
N MET A 490 -0.88 37.37 -20.90
CA MET A 490 0.46 37.93 -21.07
C MET A 490 0.75 38.37 -22.52
N GLY A 491 0.09 37.75 -23.51
CA GLY A 491 0.26 38.09 -24.93
C GLY A 491 -0.13 39.54 -25.25
N GLU A 492 -1.21 40.03 -24.65
CA GLU A 492 -1.67 41.43 -24.76
C GLU A 492 -0.66 42.44 -24.19
N ARG A 493 0.30 41.97 -23.38
CA ARG A 493 1.39 42.77 -22.80
C ARG A 493 2.73 42.56 -23.50
N GLY A 494 2.76 41.81 -24.62
CA GLY A 494 3.98 41.48 -25.36
C GLY A 494 4.92 40.52 -24.61
N MET A 495 4.36 39.62 -23.78
CA MET A 495 5.13 38.66 -22.98
C MET A 495 4.61 37.23 -23.16
N GLY A 496 5.36 36.24 -22.64
CA GLY A 496 4.95 34.84 -22.66
C GLY A 496 4.81 34.35 -24.09
N LEU A 497 3.64 33.77 -24.43
CA LEU A 497 3.35 33.20 -25.76
C LEU A 497 3.70 34.13 -26.93
N ALA A 498 3.51 35.45 -26.77
CA ALA A 498 3.86 36.43 -27.80
C ALA A 498 5.35 36.42 -28.17
N CYS A 499 6.24 36.10 -27.22
CA CYS A 499 7.67 35.95 -27.47
C CYS A 499 8.03 34.53 -27.88
N GLY A 500 7.44 33.50 -27.24
CA GLY A 500 7.81 32.10 -27.46
C GLY A 500 7.41 31.51 -28.81
N GLN A 501 6.60 32.22 -29.61
CA GLN A 501 6.23 31.83 -30.96
C GLN A 501 7.18 32.36 -32.04
N ASP A 502 8.05 33.33 -31.70
CA ASP A 502 9.00 33.95 -32.63
C ASP A 502 10.45 33.51 -32.30
N PRO A 503 11.10 32.73 -33.18
CA PRO A 503 12.49 32.32 -33.00
C PRO A 503 13.46 33.50 -32.76
N ALA A 504 13.25 34.66 -33.39
CA ALA A 504 14.14 35.81 -33.23
C ALA A 504 14.08 36.37 -31.80
N LEU A 505 12.88 36.50 -31.24
CA LEU A 505 12.68 36.99 -29.87
C LEU A 505 13.24 36.00 -28.86
N VAL A 506 13.00 34.70 -29.04
CA VAL A 506 13.55 33.64 -28.17
C VAL A 506 15.07 33.65 -28.16
N ARG A 507 15.71 33.72 -29.34
CA ARG A 507 17.18 33.81 -29.45
C ARG A 507 17.72 35.02 -28.69
N GLN A 508 17.07 36.16 -28.86
CA GLN A 508 17.52 37.42 -28.27
C GLN A 508 17.37 37.43 -26.75
N ILE A 509 16.24 36.94 -26.21
CA ILE A 509 16.03 36.81 -24.77
C ILE A 509 17.07 35.86 -24.15
N CYS A 510 17.28 34.68 -24.74
CA CYS A 510 18.27 33.72 -24.25
C CYS A 510 19.67 34.36 -24.22
N LYS A 511 20.02 35.16 -25.24
CA LYS A 511 21.30 35.87 -25.30
C LYS A 511 21.47 36.91 -24.18
N TRP A 512 20.42 37.68 -23.89
CA TRP A 512 20.44 38.65 -22.79
C TRP A 512 20.60 37.94 -21.44
N VAL A 513 19.77 36.93 -21.19
CA VAL A 513 19.78 36.19 -19.93
C VAL A 513 21.10 35.46 -19.74
N LYS A 514 21.61 34.74 -20.76
CA LYS A 514 22.88 34.01 -20.63
C LYS A 514 24.05 34.95 -20.36
N ARG A 515 24.06 36.14 -20.97
CA ARG A 515 25.06 37.17 -20.67
C ARG A 515 24.98 37.64 -19.22
N ALA A 516 23.78 37.92 -18.72
CA ALA A 516 23.56 38.41 -17.36
C ALA A 516 23.79 37.33 -16.28
N ALA A 517 23.42 36.08 -16.58
CA ALA A 517 23.54 34.95 -15.65
C ALA A 517 24.99 34.44 -15.51
N GLY A 518 25.80 34.65 -16.55
CA GLY A 518 27.18 34.17 -16.61
C GLY A 518 27.32 32.73 -17.14
N PRO A 519 28.56 32.30 -17.43
CA PRO A 519 28.81 31.04 -18.13
C PRO A 519 28.42 29.79 -17.33
N ASN A 520 28.48 29.88 -16.00
CA ASN A 520 28.29 28.73 -15.10
C ASN A 520 26.83 28.53 -14.65
N MET A 521 25.93 29.45 -14.98
CA MET A 521 24.51 29.32 -14.63
C MET A 521 23.77 28.65 -15.80
N PRO A 522 23.20 27.44 -15.61
CA PRO A 522 22.34 26.81 -16.61
C PRO A 522 21.06 27.61 -16.83
N VAL A 523 20.69 27.79 -18.10
CA VAL A 523 19.49 28.52 -18.52
C VAL A 523 18.67 27.65 -19.46
N PHE A 524 17.40 27.43 -19.12
CA PHE A 524 16.46 26.63 -19.88
C PHE A 524 15.33 27.49 -20.43
N ALA A 525 15.09 27.46 -21.75
CA ALA A 525 13.92 28.11 -22.32
C ALA A 525 12.70 27.18 -22.24
N LYS A 526 11.63 27.58 -21.55
CA LYS A 526 10.37 26.82 -21.52
C LYS A 526 9.56 27.13 -22.76
N LEU A 527 9.33 26.12 -23.59
CA LEU A 527 8.73 26.26 -24.92
C LEU A 527 7.22 26.02 -24.92
N THR A 528 6.54 26.72 -25.81
CA THR A 528 5.09 26.61 -25.99
C THR A 528 4.82 25.56 -27.07
N PRO A 529 3.81 24.69 -26.89
CA PRO A 529 3.42 23.76 -27.96
C PRO A 529 2.58 24.45 -29.05
N ASN A 530 2.18 25.70 -28.83
CA ASN A 530 1.27 26.45 -29.68
C ASN A 530 2.04 27.14 -30.84
N VAL A 531 2.87 26.37 -31.54
CA VAL A 531 3.70 26.79 -32.68
C VAL A 531 3.61 25.77 -33.79
N SER A 532 3.81 26.20 -35.03
CA SER A 532 3.85 25.28 -36.18
C SER A 532 5.07 24.35 -36.11
N GLU A 533 6.26 24.89 -35.80
CA GLU A 533 7.50 24.12 -35.73
C GLU A 533 8.30 24.43 -34.46
N ILE A 534 8.14 23.58 -33.44
CA ILE A 534 8.78 23.76 -32.12
C ILE A 534 10.31 23.61 -32.17
N VAL A 535 10.82 22.85 -33.15
CA VAL A 535 12.27 22.64 -33.32
C VAL A 535 12.98 23.95 -33.68
N GLU A 536 12.35 24.84 -34.45
CA GLU A 536 12.94 26.14 -34.79
C GLU A 536 13.05 27.05 -33.56
N ILE A 537 12.09 26.97 -32.64
CA ILE A 537 12.16 27.66 -31.35
C ILE A 537 13.27 27.09 -30.47
N ALA A 538 13.39 25.76 -30.41
CA ALA A 538 14.45 25.10 -29.65
C ALA A 538 15.85 25.42 -30.19
N LYS A 539 16.01 25.46 -31.52
CA LYS A 539 17.24 25.91 -32.20
C LYS A 539 17.58 27.34 -31.83
N ALA A 540 16.60 28.25 -31.90
CA ALA A 540 16.79 29.64 -31.54
C ALA A 540 17.22 29.82 -30.07
N ALA A 541 16.62 29.06 -29.15
CA ALA A 541 17.04 29.07 -27.74
C ALA A 541 18.51 28.63 -27.60
N ARG A 542 18.89 27.53 -28.26
CA ARG A 542 20.28 27.03 -28.27
C ARG A 542 21.26 28.04 -28.86
N GLU A 543 20.93 28.66 -30.00
CA GLU A 543 21.72 29.71 -30.64
C GLU A 543 21.85 30.98 -29.78
N GLY A 544 20.84 31.27 -28.95
CA GLY A 544 20.87 32.32 -27.95
C GLY A 544 21.74 31.97 -26.73
N GLY A 545 22.23 30.73 -26.62
CA GLY A 545 23.08 30.27 -25.53
C GLY A 545 22.36 29.60 -24.37
N ALA A 546 21.08 29.20 -24.53
CA ALA A 546 20.42 28.35 -23.57
C ALA A 546 21.12 26.98 -23.49
N ASP A 547 21.24 26.45 -22.28
CA ASP A 547 21.89 25.16 -22.00
C ASP A 547 20.95 23.97 -22.22
N GLY A 548 19.65 24.24 -22.40
CA GLY A 548 18.62 23.25 -22.68
C GLY A 548 17.24 23.90 -22.85
N VAL A 549 16.20 23.09 -22.94
CA VAL A 549 14.81 23.54 -23.06
C VAL A 549 13.87 22.76 -22.16
N THR A 550 12.85 23.43 -21.64
CA THR A 550 11.71 22.77 -20.98
C THR A 550 10.57 22.60 -21.99
N VAL A 551 10.08 21.37 -22.18
CA VAL A 551 9.21 20.96 -23.30
C VAL A 551 8.06 20.10 -22.75
N ILE A 552 6.80 20.56 -22.70
CA ILE A 552 6.18 21.79 -23.20
C ILE A 552 5.38 22.52 -22.11
N ASN A 553 5.09 23.79 -22.31
CA ASN A 553 4.02 24.46 -21.55
C ASN A 553 2.63 23.94 -21.99
N THR A 554 1.57 24.51 -21.41
CA THR A 554 0.18 24.13 -21.69
C THR A 554 -0.23 24.35 -23.15
N VAL A 555 -1.15 23.52 -23.64
CA VAL A 555 -1.76 23.67 -24.97
C VAL A 555 -2.91 24.66 -24.86
N SER A 556 -2.97 25.66 -25.73
CA SER A 556 -4.05 26.65 -25.73
C SER A 556 -5.38 25.99 -26.10
N GLY A 557 -6.43 26.28 -25.36
CA GLY A 557 -7.74 25.68 -25.60
C GLY A 557 -8.89 26.39 -24.90
N PHE A 558 -10.09 25.91 -25.22
CA PHE A 558 -11.35 26.36 -24.64
C PHE A 558 -12.06 25.13 -24.08
N MET A 559 -12.43 25.14 -22.80
CA MET A 559 -12.76 23.89 -22.13
C MET A 559 -14.18 23.40 -22.43
N HIS A 560 -15.20 24.22 -22.15
CA HIS A 560 -16.60 23.82 -22.31
C HIS A 560 -17.54 25.03 -22.25
N LEU A 561 -18.70 24.91 -22.92
CA LEU A 561 -19.85 25.81 -22.79
C LEU A 561 -21.03 25.01 -22.24
N ASP A 562 -21.66 25.51 -21.18
CA ASP A 562 -22.92 24.96 -20.69
C ASP A 562 -24.03 25.12 -21.73
N SER A 563 -25.17 24.44 -21.51
CA SER A 563 -26.30 24.45 -22.43
C SER A 563 -26.90 25.85 -22.67
N ASP A 564 -26.63 26.80 -21.78
CA ASP A 564 -27.03 28.20 -21.89
C ASP A 564 -25.95 29.09 -22.55
N SER A 565 -24.91 28.49 -23.14
CA SER A 565 -23.73 29.16 -23.70
C SER A 565 -22.81 29.85 -22.68
N THR A 566 -22.99 29.61 -21.38
CA THR A 566 -22.06 30.07 -20.34
C THR A 566 -20.74 29.30 -20.43
N PRO A 567 -19.56 29.95 -20.43
CA PRO A 567 -18.29 29.24 -20.40
C PRO A 567 -17.94 28.68 -19.03
N TRP A 568 -17.09 27.66 -18.98
CA TRP A 568 -16.44 27.25 -17.72
C TRP A 568 -14.91 27.16 -17.90
N PRO A 569 -14.11 27.95 -17.14
CA PRO A 569 -14.49 28.86 -16.04
C PRO A 569 -15.23 30.13 -16.50
N SER A 570 -16.14 30.60 -15.65
CA SER A 570 -16.92 31.85 -15.83
C SER A 570 -16.53 32.89 -14.79
N VAL A 571 -15.99 34.03 -15.22
CA VAL A 571 -15.48 35.10 -14.36
C VAL A 571 -16.42 36.31 -14.35
N GLY A 572 -16.72 36.82 -13.15
CA GLY A 572 -17.52 38.03 -12.94
C GLY A 572 -19.01 37.87 -13.24
N LYS A 573 -19.77 38.96 -13.06
CA LYS A 573 -21.24 38.98 -13.28
C LYS A 573 -21.63 38.69 -14.72
N GLU A 574 -20.77 39.09 -15.66
CA GLU A 574 -20.94 38.89 -17.09
C GLU A 574 -20.52 37.49 -17.57
N LYS A 575 -20.08 36.61 -16.65
CA LYS A 575 -19.69 35.22 -16.93
C LYS A 575 -18.69 35.11 -18.09
N ARG A 576 -17.68 35.98 -18.11
CA ARG A 576 -16.68 36.04 -19.19
C ARG A 576 -15.61 34.96 -19.01
N THR A 577 -14.94 34.60 -20.10
CA THR A 577 -13.76 33.72 -20.08
C THR A 577 -12.74 34.17 -21.11
N THR A 578 -11.57 33.52 -21.11
CA THR A 578 -10.56 33.61 -22.15
C THR A 578 -10.02 32.22 -22.47
N TYR A 579 -9.24 32.06 -23.54
CA TYR A 579 -8.57 30.80 -23.82
C TYR A 579 -7.62 30.45 -22.67
N GLY A 580 -7.69 29.21 -22.20
CA GLY A 580 -6.84 28.73 -21.12
C GLY A 580 -5.76 27.77 -21.60
N GLY A 581 -4.90 27.37 -20.67
CA GLY A 581 -3.90 26.34 -20.86
C GLY A 581 -4.40 24.97 -20.43
N LEU A 582 -4.49 24.04 -21.37
CA LEU A 582 -4.74 22.61 -21.15
C LEU A 582 -3.49 21.92 -20.63
N SER A 583 -3.64 21.11 -19.58
CA SER A 583 -2.58 20.34 -18.94
C SER A 583 -3.03 18.89 -18.63
N GLY A 584 -2.11 18.07 -18.11
CA GLY A 584 -2.37 16.67 -17.75
C GLY A 584 -2.24 15.71 -18.92
N ASN A 585 -2.78 14.51 -18.76
CA ASN A 585 -2.70 13.43 -19.77
C ASN A 585 -3.32 13.81 -21.10
N LEU A 586 -4.27 14.74 -21.08
CA LEU A 586 -4.86 15.38 -22.27
C LEU A 586 -3.80 15.87 -23.26
N ILE A 587 -2.65 16.34 -22.78
CA ILE A 587 -1.59 16.90 -23.64
C ILE A 587 -0.36 16.00 -23.76
N ARG A 588 -0.35 14.81 -23.14
CA ARG A 588 0.81 13.90 -23.15
C ARG A 588 1.26 13.54 -24.57
N PRO A 589 0.38 13.19 -25.53
CA PRO A 589 0.81 12.86 -26.90
C PRO A 589 1.52 14.04 -27.59
N MET A 590 1.04 15.27 -27.36
CA MET A 590 1.68 16.48 -27.91
C MET A 590 3.06 16.72 -27.28
N ALA A 591 3.17 16.52 -25.97
CA ALA A 591 4.43 16.65 -25.24
C ALA A 591 5.46 15.59 -25.68
N LEU A 592 5.07 14.31 -25.79
CA LEU A 592 5.94 13.22 -26.26
C LEU A 592 6.42 13.46 -27.69
N ARG A 593 5.53 13.90 -28.59
CA ARG A 593 5.92 14.31 -29.94
C ARG A 593 6.95 15.45 -29.90
N ALA A 594 6.71 16.48 -29.11
CA ALA A 594 7.61 17.63 -29.03
C ALA A 594 8.99 17.25 -28.50
N VAL A 595 9.04 16.47 -27.41
CA VAL A 595 10.29 15.99 -26.79
C VAL A 595 11.08 15.14 -27.79
N SER A 596 10.46 14.09 -28.34
CA SER A 596 11.13 13.20 -29.31
C SER A 596 11.55 13.92 -30.58
N HIS A 597 10.76 14.89 -31.06
CA HIS A 597 11.11 15.64 -32.26
C HIS A 597 12.31 16.56 -32.03
N ILE A 598 12.38 17.26 -30.89
CA ILE A 598 13.54 18.08 -30.52
C ILE A 598 14.77 17.22 -30.29
N ALA A 599 14.65 16.12 -29.52
CA ALA A 599 15.78 15.22 -29.24
C ALA A 599 16.41 14.67 -30.52
N ASN A 600 15.58 14.27 -31.49
CA ASN A 600 16.04 13.77 -32.79
C ASN A 600 16.71 14.85 -33.66
N LYS A 601 16.26 16.11 -33.59
CA LYS A 601 16.78 17.20 -34.42
C LYS A 601 17.96 17.94 -33.77
N LEU A 602 18.07 17.89 -32.45
CA LEU A 602 19.12 18.52 -31.66
C LEU A 602 19.72 17.48 -30.70
N PRO A 603 20.43 16.46 -31.21
CA PRO A 603 20.97 15.39 -30.38
C PRO A 603 21.91 15.94 -29.31
N GLY A 604 21.75 15.42 -28.09
CA GLY A 604 22.50 15.84 -26.91
C GLY A 604 22.11 17.21 -26.34
N PHE A 605 21.11 17.91 -26.90
CA PHE A 605 20.60 19.14 -26.31
C PHE A 605 19.67 18.80 -25.13
N PRO A 606 19.97 19.25 -23.90
CA PRO A 606 19.21 18.88 -22.71
C PRO A 606 17.73 19.27 -22.76
N ILE A 607 16.86 18.33 -22.37
CA ILE A 607 15.40 18.51 -22.34
C ILE A 607 14.86 18.19 -20.95
N LEU A 608 14.12 19.15 -20.39
CA LEU A 608 13.25 18.95 -19.22
C LEU A 608 11.83 18.71 -19.74
N ALA A 609 11.33 17.48 -19.65
CA ALA A 609 10.00 17.15 -20.16
C ALA A 609 8.90 17.59 -19.20
N THR A 610 7.75 18.01 -19.74
CA THR A 610 6.54 18.29 -18.97
C THR A 610 5.31 18.21 -19.87
N GLY A 611 4.22 17.66 -19.32
CA GLY A 611 2.97 17.43 -20.04
C GLY A 611 2.44 16.02 -19.85
N GLY A 612 1.58 15.83 -18.85
CA GLY A 612 0.91 14.55 -18.58
C GLY A 612 1.81 13.44 -18.05
N ILE A 613 2.86 13.78 -17.30
CA ILE A 613 3.66 12.81 -16.54
C ILE A 613 2.94 12.57 -15.22
N ASP A 614 2.45 11.36 -15.00
CA ASP A 614 1.64 10.97 -13.84
C ASP A 614 2.07 9.67 -13.16
N SER A 615 3.05 8.96 -13.72
CA SER A 615 3.57 7.70 -13.19
C SER A 615 5.03 7.50 -13.57
N ALA A 616 5.67 6.49 -12.96
CA ALA A 616 6.99 6.03 -13.35
C ALA A 616 7.05 5.62 -14.84
N GLU A 617 6.05 4.89 -15.32
CA GLU A 617 5.96 4.42 -16.71
C GLU A 617 5.85 5.59 -17.68
N ALA A 618 4.96 6.54 -17.41
CA ALA A 618 4.84 7.76 -18.22
C ALA A 618 6.17 8.54 -18.21
N GLY A 619 6.82 8.62 -17.05
CA GLY A 619 8.15 9.21 -16.92
C GLY A 619 9.20 8.53 -17.80
N LEU A 620 9.26 7.20 -17.78
CA LEU A 620 10.19 6.39 -18.57
C LEU A 620 9.98 6.62 -20.07
N GLN A 621 8.73 6.77 -20.54
CA GLN A 621 8.45 7.11 -21.95
C GLN A 621 9.09 8.44 -22.37
N PHE A 622 9.09 9.45 -21.49
CA PHE A 622 9.74 10.73 -21.78
C PHE A 622 11.27 10.64 -21.73
N LEU A 623 11.82 9.84 -20.82
CA LEU A 623 13.27 9.57 -20.78
C LEU A 623 13.72 8.88 -22.08
N GLN A 624 12.99 7.86 -22.53
CA GLN A 624 13.22 7.17 -23.80
C GLN A 624 13.03 8.09 -25.01
N ALA A 625 12.10 9.06 -24.92
CA ALA A 625 11.91 10.08 -25.96
C ALA A 625 13.04 11.12 -26.01
N GLY A 626 13.99 11.11 -25.07
CA GLY A 626 15.18 11.97 -25.06
C GLY A 626 15.19 13.07 -24.00
N ALA A 627 14.27 13.05 -23.04
CA ALA A 627 14.34 13.93 -21.87
C ALA A 627 15.35 13.42 -20.85
N SER A 628 15.93 14.33 -20.06
CA SER A 628 16.83 13.98 -18.95
C SER A 628 16.12 14.05 -17.60
N VAL A 629 15.18 14.99 -17.43
CA VAL A 629 14.39 15.18 -16.21
C VAL A 629 12.93 15.51 -16.54
N LEU A 630 12.05 15.34 -15.56
CA LEU A 630 10.60 15.22 -15.70
C LEU A 630 9.89 16.18 -14.74
N GLN A 631 9.23 17.23 -15.25
CA GLN A 631 8.42 18.14 -14.43
C GLN A 631 6.95 17.73 -14.39
N VAL A 632 6.40 17.67 -13.17
CA VAL A 632 5.05 17.22 -12.86
C VAL A 632 4.21 18.37 -12.29
N CYS A 633 2.94 18.43 -12.72
CA CYS A 633 1.96 19.38 -12.21
C CYS A 633 0.61 18.71 -11.98
N SER A 634 -0.07 18.32 -13.05
CA SER A 634 -1.47 17.87 -13.02
C SER A 634 -1.67 16.60 -12.19
N ALA A 635 -0.69 15.69 -12.16
CA ALA A 635 -0.76 14.50 -11.32
C ALA A 635 -0.79 14.85 -9.82
N ILE A 636 -0.06 15.88 -9.41
CA ILE A 636 -0.09 16.40 -8.03
C ILE A 636 -1.40 17.13 -7.76
N GLN A 637 -1.98 17.80 -8.76
CA GLN A 637 -3.31 18.42 -8.62
C GLN A 637 -4.43 17.37 -8.48
N ASN A 638 -4.26 16.19 -9.07
CA ASN A 638 -5.16 15.04 -8.89
C ASN A 638 -4.98 14.36 -7.53
N GLN A 639 -3.81 14.50 -6.92
CA GLN A 639 -3.40 13.78 -5.72
C GLN A 639 -2.72 14.76 -4.74
N ASP A 640 -1.44 14.53 -4.43
CA ASP A 640 -0.62 15.29 -3.49
C ASP A 640 0.87 15.00 -3.74
N PHE A 641 1.76 15.48 -2.86
CA PHE A 641 3.21 15.34 -3.04
C PHE A 641 3.74 13.92 -2.83
N THR A 642 2.99 13.01 -2.18
CA THR A 642 3.44 11.64 -1.87
C THR A 642 3.53 10.73 -3.09
N ILE A 643 2.92 11.12 -4.22
CA ILE A 643 3.04 10.39 -5.50
C ILE A 643 4.50 10.20 -5.96
N ILE A 644 5.43 11.00 -5.44
CA ILE A 644 6.87 10.81 -5.69
C ILE A 644 7.37 9.45 -5.21
N GLU A 645 6.84 8.90 -4.12
CA GLU A 645 7.22 7.58 -3.62
C GLU A 645 6.87 6.50 -4.64
N ASP A 646 5.67 6.57 -5.22
CA ASP A 646 5.21 5.69 -6.30
C ASP A 646 6.07 5.88 -7.56
N MET A 647 6.29 7.13 -8.00
CA MET A 647 7.08 7.41 -9.21
C MET A 647 8.53 6.92 -9.10
N VAL A 648 9.17 7.09 -7.95
CA VAL A 648 10.56 6.64 -7.73
C VAL A 648 10.63 5.12 -7.59
N THR A 649 9.77 4.50 -6.79
CA THR A 649 9.77 3.04 -6.61
C THR A 649 9.38 2.31 -7.90
N GLY A 650 8.41 2.83 -8.64
CA GLY A 650 8.03 2.33 -9.96
C GLY A 650 9.17 2.47 -10.99
N LEU A 651 9.92 3.57 -10.98
CA LEU A 651 11.04 3.75 -11.91
C LEU A 651 12.19 2.78 -11.57
N LYS A 652 12.51 2.63 -10.28
CA LYS A 652 13.47 1.63 -9.81
C LYS A 652 13.05 0.22 -10.24
N ALA A 653 11.78 -0.12 -10.07
CA ALA A 653 11.25 -1.42 -10.45
C ALA A 653 11.34 -1.67 -11.96
N GLY A 654 10.94 -0.70 -12.79
CA GLY A 654 11.04 -0.79 -14.25
C GLY A 654 12.47 -1.05 -14.71
N LEU A 655 13.44 -0.25 -14.22
CA LEU A 655 14.85 -0.43 -14.56
C LEU A 655 15.43 -1.75 -14.03
N TYR A 656 15.01 -2.20 -12.85
CA TYR A 656 15.43 -3.47 -12.28
C TYR A 656 14.97 -4.68 -13.11
N LEU A 657 13.73 -4.62 -13.62
CA LEU A 657 13.16 -5.68 -14.44
C LEU A 657 13.79 -5.71 -15.84
N ASP A 658 13.99 -4.55 -16.47
CA ASP A 658 14.69 -4.44 -17.76
C ASP A 658 16.11 -5.02 -17.68
N GLY A 659 16.83 -4.72 -16.58
CA GLY A 659 18.18 -5.24 -16.34
C GLY A 659 18.26 -6.74 -16.06
N ARG A 660 17.14 -7.45 -15.88
CA ARG A 660 17.10 -8.92 -15.74
C ARG A 660 16.88 -9.64 -17.06
N GLU A 661 16.41 -8.94 -18.10
CA GLU A 661 16.14 -9.52 -19.43
C GLU A 661 17.37 -9.50 -20.36
N GLY A 662 18.40 -8.72 -20.02
CA GLY A 662 19.72 -8.72 -20.68
C GLY A 662 20.75 -9.52 -19.89
#